data_AF-A0AAE0RYW4-F1
#
_entry.id   AF-A0AAE0RYW4-F1
#
_cell.length_a   1.000
_cell.length_b   1.000
_cell.length_c   1.000
_cell.angle_alpha   90.00
_cell.angle_beta   90.00
_cell.angle_gamma   90.00
#
_symmetry.space_group_name_H-M   'P 1'
#
loop_
_entity.id
_entity.type
_entity.pdbx_description
1 polymer ?
#
loop_
_entity_poly.entity_id
_entity_poly.type
_entity_poly.pdbx_seq_one_letter_code
_entity_poly.pdbx_strand_id
1 'polypeptide(L)'
;MRLEQGFHNKKRLAVLGSTGSIGRNVLDVVRQYPLHYAISYLSAKNNGTMLLEQALEFKPKAVVLLDTQNKYGQKSELYAKLKSEGIDVYDNAHDLLNIASATDVDFVVNALVGFSGLEPTLSAIKAKKNIGLANKESLVVGGELVMSQIQEHGVSLIPIDSEHSAIFQCLQGECRKTMQRLILTASGGPFRDVPIEKMPDLSVEAALKHPNWSMGPKISIDSATMMNKGLEIIEAYWLFKVDASPQLGLPDMRQPIQYALSYPNRLQAVYPTMNWSQKLNLTFEPLDNHRFPSVPLALEALRHGSCATLVLNAANEIAKLCANTNLMKITLLGTGASQGVPVPLCTCPACISENSKNKRLRSSAFIEVNGLSILIDSSIDFRIQAIRSNIQNIDAVLQTHHHFDHLFGIDDLRNYTLKKKIPVYMSESTSIEVMSRFQYAFSSKNKLLGLVSLELKIINEAFTIEQEPNSVKIIPIEISHGAINILGFRIKNMAYLTDCKSIPQASLDKLNGLDVLFISALKHKPHPSHATIEEALAFIEIIKPKRAILTHIHHSQMLKPFQQMLKPFQQMLKPFQQMLKSFQQMLKSFQQMLKSFQQMLKSFQQMLKSFQQMLKSFQQMLKSFQQMLKPFQQMLKPFRH
;
A
#
# COMPACT_ATOMS: atom_id res chain seq x y z
N MET A 1 28.46 -35.28 15.25
CA MET A 1 29.60 -34.33 15.19
C MET A 1 30.09 -34.18 13.75
N ARG A 2 29.45 -33.31 12.96
CA ARG A 2 30.02 -32.71 11.74
C ARG A 2 29.78 -31.20 11.87
N LEU A 3 30.58 -30.54 12.70
CA LEU A 3 30.53 -29.09 12.88
C LEU A 3 31.95 -28.58 12.67
N GLU A 4 32.04 -27.44 11.98
CA GLU A 4 33.25 -26.63 11.80
C GLU A 4 34.25 -27.07 10.73
N GLN A 5 33.81 -27.25 9.49
CA GLN A 5 34.70 -27.06 8.33
C GLN A 5 34.18 -25.93 7.43
N GLY A 6 34.93 -24.81 7.42
CA GLY A 6 35.06 -23.93 6.26
C GLY A 6 34.08 -22.76 6.10
N PHE A 7 34.04 -21.80 7.03
CA PHE A 7 33.64 -20.43 6.69
C PHE A 7 34.89 -19.55 6.60
N HIS A 8 35.56 -19.57 5.44
CA HIS A 8 36.76 -18.74 5.22
C HIS A 8 36.44 -17.24 5.00
N ASN A 9 35.17 -16.83 4.91
CA ASN A 9 34.73 -15.43 4.88
C ASN A 9 33.31 -15.26 5.44
N LYS A 10 33.02 -14.14 6.13
CA LYS A 10 31.68 -13.78 6.61
C LYS A 10 30.73 -13.58 5.41
N LYS A 11 29.52 -14.16 5.47
CA LYS A 11 28.45 -13.89 4.51
C LYS A 11 27.90 -12.49 4.74
N ARG A 12 28.00 -11.61 3.73
CA ARG A 12 27.60 -10.20 3.80
C ARG A 12 26.13 -10.04 3.44
N LEU A 13 25.37 -9.37 4.31
CA LEU A 13 23.92 -9.27 4.23
C LEU A 13 23.47 -7.84 3.95
N ALA A 14 22.48 -7.69 3.07
CA ALA A 14 21.63 -6.49 3.02
C ALA A 14 20.27 -6.82 3.61
N VAL A 15 19.82 -6.07 4.61
CA VAL A 15 18.51 -6.29 5.26
C VAL A 15 17.56 -5.17 4.87
N LEU A 16 16.59 -5.48 4.02
CA LEU A 16 15.59 -4.52 3.57
C LEU A 16 14.41 -4.50 4.56
N GLY A 17 14.19 -3.38 5.27
CA GLY A 17 13.18 -3.29 6.33
C GLY A 17 13.67 -3.78 7.71
N SER A 18 14.86 -3.37 8.12
CA SER A 18 15.55 -3.83 9.35
C SER A 18 14.83 -3.51 10.66
N THR A 19 14.02 -2.45 10.68
CA THR A 19 13.27 -2.00 11.87
C THR A 19 11.92 -2.69 12.03
N GLY A 20 11.51 -3.51 11.05
CA GLY A 20 10.34 -4.37 11.15
C GLY A 20 10.55 -5.56 12.09
N SER A 21 9.48 -6.33 12.36
CA SER A 21 9.57 -7.55 13.18
C SER A 21 10.57 -8.56 12.61
N ILE A 22 10.46 -8.88 11.31
CA ILE A 22 11.39 -9.82 10.64
C ILE A 22 12.81 -9.26 10.61
N GLY A 23 12.99 -7.99 10.26
CA GLY A 23 14.30 -7.34 10.24
C GLY A 23 15.03 -7.44 11.58
N ARG A 24 14.32 -7.20 12.70
CA ARG A 24 14.88 -7.37 14.05
C ARG A 24 15.28 -8.82 14.33
N ASN A 25 14.42 -9.79 13.99
CA ASN A 25 14.75 -11.21 14.17
C ASN A 25 15.96 -11.66 13.33
N VAL A 26 16.15 -11.08 12.14
CA VAL A 26 17.37 -11.29 11.32
C VAL A 26 18.60 -10.79 12.06
N LEU A 27 18.55 -9.57 12.58
CA LEU A 27 19.65 -9.00 13.36
C LEU A 27 19.92 -9.78 14.64
N ASP A 28 18.89 -10.32 15.28
CA ASP A 28 19.04 -11.21 16.44
C ASP A 28 19.80 -12.49 16.09
N VAL A 29 19.49 -13.13 14.96
CA VAL A 29 20.25 -14.31 14.49
C VAL A 29 21.69 -13.94 14.14
N VAL A 30 21.90 -12.80 13.47
CA VAL A 30 23.24 -12.32 13.09
C VAL A 30 24.10 -12.03 14.31
N ARG A 31 23.52 -11.45 15.37
CA ARG A 31 24.18 -11.17 16.65
C ARG A 31 24.73 -12.43 17.32
N GLN A 32 24.05 -13.57 17.16
CA GLN A 32 24.47 -14.85 17.73
C GLN A 32 25.59 -15.52 16.91
N TYR A 33 25.78 -15.12 15.66
CA TYR A 33 26.77 -15.69 14.74
C TYR A 33 27.67 -14.62 14.08
N PRO A 34 28.39 -13.79 14.86
CA PRO A 34 29.17 -12.66 14.33
C PRO A 34 30.38 -13.09 13.50
N LEU A 35 30.81 -14.36 13.62
CA LEU A 35 31.87 -14.96 12.80
C LEU A 35 31.36 -15.46 11.45
N HIS A 36 30.04 -15.66 11.29
CA HIS A 36 29.45 -16.19 10.05
C HIS A 36 28.84 -15.08 9.19
N TYR A 37 28.37 -13.99 9.80
CA TYR A 37 27.60 -12.96 9.12
C TYR A 37 28.19 -11.57 9.34
N ALA A 38 28.03 -10.70 8.35
CA ALA A 38 28.30 -9.28 8.44
C ALA A 38 27.14 -8.50 7.80
N ILE A 39 26.70 -7.40 8.42
CA ILE A 39 25.68 -6.52 7.83
C ILE A 39 26.40 -5.48 6.97
N SER A 40 26.15 -5.49 5.66
CA SER A 40 26.67 -4.46 4.74
C SER A 40 25.73 -3.26 4.64
N TYR A 41 24.41 -3.52 4.62
CA TYR A 41 23.39 -2.48 4.43
C TYR A 41 22.12 -2.75 5.23
N LEU A 42 21.52 -1.68 5.73
CA LEU A 42 20.20 -1.69 6.39
C LEU A 42 19.26 -0.70 5.69
N SER A 43 17.97 -0.96 5.72
CA SER A 43 16.99 0.06 5.34
C SER A 43 15.78 0.10 6.25
N ALA A 44 15.19 1.28 6.39
CA ALA A 44 13.94 1.51 7.09
C ALA A 44 13.08 2.54 6.35
N LYS A 45 11.78 2.52 6.63
CA LYS A 45 10.87 3.56 6.13
C LYS A 45 10.98 4.80 7.02
N ASN A 46 10.51 4.73 8.27
CA ASN A 46 10.29 5.90 9.12
C ASN A 46 10.90 5.81 10.54
N ASN A 47 11.34 4.63 11.00
CA ASN A 47 11.89 4.45 12.34
C ASN A 47 13.41 4.74 12.38
N GLY A 48 13.78 6.02 12.22
CA GLY A 48 15.17 6.47 12.17
C GLY A 48 15.95 6.21 13.48
N THR A 49 15.29 6.32 14.64
CA THR A 49 15.92 6.06 15.95
C THR A 49 16.38 4.62 16.09
N MET A 50 15.52 3.65 15.78
CA MET A 50 15.90 2.23 15.83
C MET A 50 16.93 1.89 14.74
N LEU A 51 16.82 2.50 13.55
CA LEU A 51 17.81 2.31 12.49
C LEU A 51 19.20 2.79 12.94
N LEU A 52 19.28 3.90 13.68
CA LEU A 52 20.53 4.38 14.28
C LEU A 52 21.12 3.38 15.26
N GLU A 53 20.32 2.89 16.20
CA GLU A 53 20.76 1.88 17.19
C GLU A 53 21.33 0.65 16.49
N GLN A 54 20.61 0.13 15.49
CA GLN A 54 21.05 -0.99 14.66
C GLN A 54 22.35 -0.66 13.89
N ALA A 55 22.46 0.53 13.31
CA ALA A 55 23.64 0.93 12.55
C ALA A 55 24.88 1.09 13.45
N LEU A 56 24.72 1.62 14.67
CA LEU A 56 25.80 1.73 15.63
C LEU A 56 26.29 0.37 16.13
N GLU A 57 25.38 -0.60 16.27
CA GLU A 57 25.69 -1.96 16.67
C GLU A 57 26.41 -2.74 15.56
N PHE A 58 25.83 -2.79 14.37
CA PHE A 58 26.29 -3.67 13.29
C PHE A 58 27.28 -3.03 12.32
N LYS A 59 27.52 -1.71 12.43
CA LYS A 59 28.45 -0.91 11.61
C LYS A 59 28.35 -1.21 10.10
N PRO A 60 27.16 -1.08 9.47
CA PRO A 60 27.00 -1.24 8.03
C PRO A 60 27.75 -0.13 7.27
N LYS A 61 28.01 -0.34 5.97
CA LYS A 61 28.61 0.69 5.12
C LYS A 61 27.68 1.85 4.88
N ALA A 62 26.41 1.54 4.63
CA ALA A 62 25.38 2.56 4.44
C ALA A 62 24.02 2.09 4.95
N VAL A 63 23.15 3.06 5.20
CA VAL A 63 21.74 2.82 5.50
C VAL A 63 20.83 3.63 4.57
N VAL A 64 19.66 3.07 4.26
CA VAL A 64 18.61 3.76 3.47
C VAL A 64 17.42 4.11 4.38
N LEU A 65 17.07 5.38 4.48
CA LEU A 65 15.90 5.87 5.24
C LEU A 65 14.95 6.65 4.32
N LEU A 66 13.80 6.06 3.99
CA LEU A 66 12.91 6.58 2.93
C LEU A 66 11.99 7.73 3.35
N ASP A 67 11.66 7.90 4.64
CA ASP A 67 10.73 8.93 5.09
C ASP A 67 11.43 10.27 5.32
N THR A 68 10.88 11.30 4.67
CA THR A 68 11.39 12.68 4.59
C THR A 68 10.71 13.63 5.58
N GLN A 69 9.83 13.16 6.46
CA GLN A 69 9.27 14.04 7.50
C GLN A 69 10.35 14.51 8.46
N ASN A 70 10.91 15.68 8.17
CA ASN A 70 11.83 16.41 9.02
C ASN A 70 11.08 16.95 10.24
N LYS A 71 10.71 16.07 11.16
CA LYS A 71 10.20 16.47 12.47
C LYS A 71 11.35 17.19 13.19
N TYR A 72 11.34 18.52 13.13
CA TYR A 72 12.14 19.40 13.99
C TYR A 72 13.67 19.14 13.96
N GLY A 73 14.29 19.00 12.80
CA GLY A 73 15.77 18.88 12.69
C GLY A 73 16.37 17.55 13.12
N GLN A 74 15.56 16.59 13.57
CA GLN A 74 16.02 15.25 13.98
C GLN A 74 16.67 14.47 12.82
N LYS A 75 16.27 14.73 11.57
CA LYS A 75 16.86 14.08 10.39
C LYS A 75 18.33 14.51 10.21
N SER A 76 18.63 15.80 10.37
CA SER A 76 20.01 16.29 10.27
C SER A 76 20.92 15.78 11.38
N GLU A 77 20.41 15.68 12.62
CA GLU A 77 21.18 15.12 13.75
C GLU A 77 21.46 13.63 13.57
N LEU A 78 20.45 12.87 13.15
CA LEU A 78 20.57 11.44 12.83
C LEU A 78 21.64 11.22 11.75
N TYR A 79 21.61 12.02 10.69
CA TYR A 79 22.53 11.90 9.56
C TYR A 79 23.95 12.29 9.97
N ALA A 80 24.09 13.36 10.75
CA ALA A 80 25.38 13.78 11.29
C ALA A 80 26.00 12.68 12.17
N LYS A 81 25.20 12.04 13.02
CA LYS A 81 25.65 10.97 13.92
C LYS A 81 26.04 9.68 13.17
N LEU A 82 25.30 9.29 12.15
CA LEU A 82 25.67 8.16 11.29
C LEU A 82 26.96 8.46 10.52
N LYS A 83 27.08 9.68 9.98
CA LYS A 83 28.26 10.10 9.22
C LYS A 83 29.50 10.22 10.09
N SER A 84 29.39 10.66 11.36
CA SER A 84 30.52 10.69 12.29
C SER A 84 31.05 9.29 12.63
N GLU A 85 30.22 8.26 12.44
CA GLU A 85 30.57 6.85 12.64
C GLU A 85 31.06 6.18 11.33
N GLY A 86 31.22 6.96 10.26
CA GLY A 86 31.65 6.47 8.95
C GLY A 86 30.58 5.69 8.18
N ILE A 87 29.30 5.89 8.52
CA ILE A 87 28.16 5.20 7.89
C ILE A 87 27.45 6.16 6.95
N ASP A 88 27.39 5.82 5.66
CA ASP A 88 26.68 6.61 4.66
C ASP A 88 25.16 6.53 4.85
N VAL A 89 24.46 7.60 4.52
CA VAL A 89 22.99 7.67 4.63
C VAL A 89 22.40 8.07 3.29
N TYR A 90 21.48 7.25 2.81
CA TYR A 90 20.72 7.43 1.59
C TYR A 90 19.23 7.60 1.91
N ASP A 91 18.50 8.34 1.09
CA ASP A 91 17.09 8.66 1.35
C ASP A 91 16.17 8.59 0.13
N ASN A 92 16.67 8.08 -0.99
CA ASN A 92 15.86 7.85 -2.17
C ASN A 92 15.39 6.39 -2.25
N ALA A 93 14.19 6.17 -2.78
CA ALA A 93 13.70 4.84 -3.13
C ALA A 93 14.64 4.11 -4.10
N HIS A 94 15.33 4.83 -4.98
CA HIS A 94 16.31 4.22 -5.88
C HIS A 94 17.51 3.62 -5.13
N ASP A 95 17.90 4.20 -3.98
CA ASP A 95 19.02 3.69 -3.19
C ASP A 95 18.71 2.33 -2.56
N LEU A 96 17.43 2.04 -2.33
CA LEU A 96 16.97 0.71 -1.92
C LEU A 96 17.33 -0.36 -2.97
N LEU A 97 17.25 -0.02 -4.26
CA LEU A 97 17.62 -0.92 -5.36
C LEU A 97 19.14 -1.07 -5.45
N ASN A 98 19.87 0.03 -5.22
CA ASN A 98 21.34 0.04 -5.20
C ASN A 98 21.88 -0.91 -4.13
N ILE A 99 21.40 -0.79 -2.88
CA ILE A 99 21.86 -1.68 -1.80
C ILE A 99 21.44 -3.14 -2.01
N ALA A 100 20.31 -3.40 -2.67
CA ALA A 100 19.88 -4.76 -3.01
C ALA A 100 20.76 -5.40 -4.10
N SER A 101 21.38 -4.57 -4.95
CA SER A 101 22.26 -5.01 -6.05
C SER A 101 23.76 -4.90 -5.76
N ALA A 102 24.14 -4.42 -4.57
CA ALA A 102 25.52 -4.05 -4.25
C ALA A 102 26.50 -5.22 -4.39
N THR A 103 27.68 -4.96 -4.96
CA THR A 103 28.67 -6.01 -5.30
C THR A 103 29.25 -6.71 -4.08
N ASP A 104 29.24 -6.05 -2.94
CA ASP A 104 29.73 -6.50 -1.65
C ASP A 104 28.63 -7.07 -0.71
N VAL A 105 27.49 -7.42 -1.29
CA VAL A 105 26.42 -8.20 -0.64
C VAL A 105 26.39 -9.60 -1.25
N ASP A 106 26.31 -10.63 -0.40
CA ASP A 106 26.21 -12.02 -0.84
C ASP A 106 24.76 -12.54 -0.74
N PHE A 107 23.97 -11.98 0.19
CA PHE A 107 22.61 -12.40 0.46
C PHE A 107 21.72 -11.23 0.85
N VAL A 108 20.57 -11.10 0.20
CA VAL A 108 19.59 -10.03 0.47
C VAL A 108 18.43 -10.61 1.25
N VAL A 109 18.16 -10.07 2.44
CA VAL A 109 16.94 -10.39 3.18
C VAL A 109 15.90 -9.33 2.87
N ASN A 110 14.86 -9.69 2.12
CA ASN A 110 13.76 -8.79 1.82
C ASN A 110 12.62 -8.96 2.83
N ALA A 111 12.59 -8.07 3.82
CA ALA A 111 11.59 -7.99 4.89
C ALA A 111 10.69 -6.75 4.76
N LEU A 112 10.61 -6.16 3.57
CA LEU A 112 9.68 -5.08 3.28
C LEU A 112 8.22 -5.60 3.31
N VAL A 113 7.26 -4.69 3.41
CA VAL A 113 5.83 -5.03 3.50
C VAL A 113 5.10 -4.56 2.25
N GLY A 114 4.17 -5.39 1.74
CA GLY A 114 3.35 -5.05 0.57
C GLY A 114 4.15 -5.08 -0.74
N PHE A 115 3.60 -4.50 -1.79
CA PHE A 115 4.20 -4.54 -3.14
C PHE A 115 5.58 -3.87 -3.25
N SER A 116 5.97 -3.06 -2.26
CA SER A 116 7.26 -2.36 -2.22
C SER A 116 8.48 -3.31 -2.25
N GLY A 117 8.30 -4.57 -1.90
CA GLY A 117 9.35 -5.59 -1.96
C GLY A 117 9.66 -6.11 -3.36
N LEU A 118 8.77 -5.94 -4.35
CA LEU A 118 8.94 -6.58 -5.66
C LEU A 118 10.16 -6.05 -6.43
N GLU A 119 10.28 -4.73 -6.55
CA GLU A 119 11.34 -4.11 -7.35
C GLU A 119 12.74 -4.37 -6.75
N PRO A 120 12.96 -4.24 -5.41
CA PRO A 120 14.23 -4.65 -4.80
C PRO A 120 14.54 -6.14 -4.98
N THR A 121 13.54 -7.02 -4.92
CA THR A 121 13.71 -8.46 -5.21
C THR A 121 14.24 -8.66 -6.62
N LEU A 122 13.62 -8.04 -7.63
CA LEU A 122 14.07 -8.16 -9.02
C LEU A 122 15.46 -7.56 -9.23
N SER A 123 15.80 -6.46 -8.56
CA SER A 123 17.14 -5.85 -8.59
C SER A 123 18.21 -6.83 -8.06
N ALA A 124 17.94 -7.45 -6.91
CA ALA A 124 18.82 -8.45 -6.31
C ALA A 124 19.02 -9.68 -7.22
N ILE A 125 17.95 -10.17 -7.87
CA ILE A 125 18.02 -11.30 -8.81
C ILE A 125 18.93 -10.97 -10.01
N LYS A 126 18.75 -9.80 -10.63
CA LYS A 126 19.57 -9.36 -11.77
C LYS A 126 21.04 -9.21 -11.40
N ALA A 127 21.30 -8.77 -10.16
CA ALA A 127 22.63 -8.69 -9.59
C ALA A 127 23.19 -10.04 -9.09
N LYS A 128 22.49 -11.15 -9.36
CA LYS A 128 22.85 -12.53 -9.01
C LYS A 128 23.03 -12.74 -7.51
N LYS A 129 22.26 -12.05 -6.67
CA LYS A 129 22.29 -12.17 -5.21
C LYS A 129 21.29 -13.23 -4.77
N ASN A 130 21.69 -14.11 -3.86
CA ASN A 130 20.75 -15.02 -3.21
C ASN A 130 19.80 -14.24 -2.30
N ILE A 131 18.54 -14.65 -2.23
CA ILE A 131 17.49 -13.88 -1.58
C ILE A 131 16.81 -14.72 -0.50
N GLY A 132 16.74 -14.18 0.70
CA GLY A 132 15.80 -14.61 1.73
C GLY A 132 14.55 -13.77 1.63
N LEU A 133 13.44 -14.38 1.20
CA LEU A 133 12.19 -13.66 0.95
C LEU A 133 11.24 -13.84 2.13
N ALA A 134 10.98 -12.76 2.86
CA ALA A 134 9.90 -12.68 3.85
C ALA A 134 8.69 -11.88 3.32
N ASN A 135 8.89 -11.08 2.27
CA ASN A 135 7.83 -10.35 1.60
C ASN A 135 7.04 -11.25 0.64
N LYS A 136 5.97 -11.89 1.14
CA LYS A 136 5.09 -12.75 0.33
C LYS A 136 4.45 -12.03 -0.86
N GLU A 137 4.15 -10.73 -0.70
CA GLU A 137 3.47 -9.97 -1.75
C GLU A 137 4.26 -9.89 -3.05
N SER A 138 5.61 -9.95 -3.00
CA SER A 138 6.45 -10.04 -4.20
C SER A 138 6.07 -11.23 -5.09
N LEU A 139 5.77 -12.38 -4.50
CA LEU A 139 5.34 -13.57 -5.23
C LEU A 139 3.84 -13.56 -5.54
N VAL A 140 3.01 -12.95 -4.69
CA VAL A 140 1.58 -12.81 -4.98
C VAL A 140 1.34 -11.93 -6.21
N VAL A 141 2.00 -10.78 -6.28
CA VAL A 141 1.75 -9.79 -7.36
C VAL A 141 2.63 -10.02 -8.58
N GLY A 142 3.81 -10.62 -8.40
CA GLY A 142 4.83 -10.75 -9.45
C GLY A 142 5.39 -12.16 -9.61
N GLY A 143 4.70 -13.20 -9.13
CA GLY A 143 5.25 -14.56 -9.05
C GLY A 143 5.82 -15.11 -10.35
N GLU A 144 5.12 -14.97 -11.48
CA GLU A 144 5.62 -15.41 -12.80
C GLU A 144 6.91 -14.66 -13.19
N LEU A 145 6.92 -13.34 -12.99
CA LEU A 145 8.06 -12.49 -13.30
C LEU A 145 9.26 -12.83 -12.41
N VAL A 146 9.05 -12.94 -11.10
CA VAL A 146 10.12 -13.28 -10.14
C VAL A 146 10.69 -14.65 -10.47
N MET A 147 9.85 -15.67 -10.68
CA MET A 147 10.33 -17.02 -10.95
C MET A 147 11.02 -17.17 -12.30
N SER A 148 10.58 -16.47 -13.34
CA SER A 148 11.29 -16.46 -14.62
C SER A 148 12.69 -15.82 -14.49
N GLN A 149 12.81 -14.72 -13.75
CA GLN A 149 14.10 -14.07 -13.50
C GLN A 149 15.04 -14.94 -12.65
N ILE A 150 14.51 -15.63 -11.64
CA ILE A 150 15.27 -16.61 -10.84
C ILE A 150 15.86 -17.71 -11.74
N GLN A 151 15.05 -18.27 -12.62
CA GLN A 151 15.49 -19.31 -13.56
C GLN A 151 16.53 -18.78 -14.55
N GLU A 152 16.34 -17.56 -15.07
CA GLU A 152 17.26 -16.92 -16.02
C GLU A 152 18.63 -16.64 -15.40
N HIS A 153 18.67 -16.16 -14.15
CA HIS A 153 19.91 -15.71 -13.50
C HIS A 153 20.57 -16.78 -12.63
N GLY A 154 19.90 -17.91 -12.38
CA GLY A 154 20.43 -19.02 -11.57
C GLY A 154 20.59 -18.68 -10.09
N VAL A 155 19.69 -17.83 -9.56
CA VAL A 155 19.73 -17.33 -8.18
C VAL A 155 18.92 -18.23 -7.24
N SER A 156 19.35 -18.38 -5.98
CA SER A 156 18.54 -19.06 -4.98
C SER A 156 17.55 -18.10 -4.31
N LEU A 157 16.27 -18.49 -4.31
CA LEU A 157 15.21 -17.84 -3.54
C LEU A 157 14.84 -18.75 -2.36
N ILE A 158 15.04 -18.27 -1.14
CA ILE A 158 14.81 -19.04 0.08
C ILE A 158 13.65 -18.41 0.86
N PRO A 159 12.56 -19.14 1.10
CA PRO A 159 11.42 -18.61 1.85
C PRO A 159 11.77 -18.44 3.33
N ILE A 160 11.45 -17.27 3.86
CA ILE A 160 11.54 -16.95 5.30
C ILE A 160 10.16 -17.07 5.97
N ASP A 161 9.07 -16.94 5.22
CA ASP A 161 7.73 -17.15 5.78
C ASP A 161 7.60 -18.56 6.38
N SER A 162 6.92 -18.67 7.51
CA SER A 162 7.09 -19.79 8.44
C SER A 162 6.66 -21.12 7.83
N GLU A 163 5.51 -21.12 7.16
CA GLU A 163 4.93 -22.28 6.51
C GLU A 163 5.75 -22.71 5.28
N HIS A 164 6.20 -21.75 4.47
CA HIS A 164 7.00 -22.07 3.27
C HIS A 164 8.41 -22.49 3.65
N SER A 165 8.99 -21.91 4.70
CA SER A 165 10.27 -22.38 5.24
C SER A 165 10.15 -23.80 5.79
N ALA A 166 9.03 -24.13 6.44
CA ALA A 166 8.72 -25.48 6.89
C ALA A 166 8.67 -26.48 5.72
N ILE A 167 7.88 -26.16 4.69
CA ILE A 167 7.79 -26.94 3.46
C ILE A 167 9.17 -27.08 2.80
N PHE A 168 9.91 -25.99 2.67
CA PHE A 168 11.23 -25.97 2.05
C PHE A 168 12.24 -26.84 2.80
N GLN A 169 12.15 -26.90 4.13
CA GLN A 169 12.97 -27.79 4.97
C GLN A 169 12.59 -29.26 4.81
N CYS A 170 11.30 -29.58 4.75
CA CYS A 170 10.82 -30.94 4.53
C CYS A 170 11.18 -31.49 3.15
N LEU A 171 11.38 -30.62 2.16
CA LEU A 171 11.78 -31.00 0.80
C LEU A 171 13.29 -31.27 0.64
N GLN A 172 14.10 -31.00 1.66
CA GLN A 172 15.55 -31.15 1.52
C GLN A 172 15.98 -32.61 1.47
N GLY A 173 16.69 -32.97 0.41
CA GLY A 173 17.09 -34.36 0.15
C GLY A 173 16.01 -35.21 -0.51
N GLU A 174 14.80 -34.69 -0.67
CA GLU A 174 13.68 -35.40 -1.28
C GLU A 174 13.57 -35.15 -2.79
N CYS A 175 13.02 -36.12 -3.53
CA CYS A 175 12.75 -35.96 -4.95
C CYS A 175 11.46 -35.14 -5.15
N ARG A 176 11.57 -33.93 -5.72
CA ARG A 176 10.38 -33.10 -6.01
C ARG A 176 9.33 -33.77 -6.92
N LYS A 177 9.67 -34.85 -7.63
CA LYS A 177 8.72 -35.58 -8.50
C LYS A 177 7.86 -36.60 -7.74
N THR A 178 8.21 -36.99 -6.52
CA THR A 178 7.49 -38.00 -5.71
C THR A 178 6.44 -37.38 -4.77
N MET A 179 6.12 -36.13 -5.03
CA MET A 179 5.50 -35.16 -4.13
C MET A 179 4.00 -35.09 -4.48
N GLN A 180 3.10 -35.50 -3.57
CA GLN A 180 1.68 -35.79 -3.87
C GLN A 180 0.64 -34.78 -3.34
N ARG A 181 0.87 -34.21 -2.14
CA ARG A 181 0.01 -33.17 -1.56
C ARG A 181 0.78 -32.22 -0.63
N LEU A 182 0.52 -30.92 -0.74
CA LEU A 182 0.94 -29.91 0.22
C LEU A 182 -0.14 -29.62 1.26
N ILE A 183 0.25 -29.61 2.53
CA ILE A 183 -0.64 -29.25 3.64
C ILE A 183 -0.15 -27.93 4.22
N LEU A 184 -0.86 -26.84 3.90
CA LEU A 184 -0.59 -25.53 4.47
C LEU A 184 -1.45 -25.34 5.73
N THR A 185 -0.82 -25.38 6.90
CA THR A 185 -1.50 -25.22 8.19
C THR A 185 -1.82 -23.75 8.45
N ALA A 186 -2.87 -23.46 9.22
CA ALA A 186 -3.27 -22.10 9.60
C ALA A 186 -3.68 -22.05 11.08
N SER A 187 -3.53 -20.90 11.74
CA SER A 187 -4.04 -20.70 13.10
C SER A 187 -5.57 -20.60 13.15
N GLY A 188 -6.20 -20.13 12.06
CA GLY A 188 -7.60 -19.73 11.99
C GLY A 188 -7.88 -18.29 12.46
N GLY A 189 -6.85 -17.58 12.94
CA GLY A 189 -6.98 -16.21 13.43
C GLY A 189 -7.86 -16.08 14.70
N PRO A 190 -8.07 -14.84 15.20
CA PRO A 190 -8.92 -14.59 16.37
C PRO A 190 -10.40 -14.94 16.18
N PHE A 191 -10.86 -15.13 14.94
CA PHE A 191 -12.29 -15.32 14.62
C PHE A 191 -12.64 -16.77 14.27
N ARG A 192 -11.71 -17.71 14.50
CA ARG A 192 -11.93 -19.15 14.26
C ARG A 192 -13.19 -19.66 14.95
N ASP A 193 -13.32 -19.38 16.24
CA ASP A 193 -14.38 -19.95 17.10
C ASP A 193 -15.58 -18.99 17.32
N VAL A 194 -15.61 -17.85 16.64
CA VAL A 194 -16.69 -16.84 16.82
C VAL A 194 -17.98 -17.31 16.11
N PRO A 195 -19.18 -17.26 16.70
CA PRO A 195 -20.40 -17.60 15.97
C PRO A 195 -20.60 -16.73 14.71
N ILE A 196 -21.06 -17.32 13.59
CA ILE A 196 -21.18 -16.62 12.28
C ILE A 196 -22.06 -15.37 12.39
N GLU A 197 -23.10 -15.43 13.22
CA GLU A 197 -24.07 -14.37 13.43
C GLU A 197 -23.44 -13.12 14.07
N LYS A 198 -22.31 -13.29 14.76
CA LYS A 198 -21.56 -12.20 15.41
C LYS A 198 -20.47 -11.61 14.53
N MET A 199 -20.17 -12.22 13.38
CA MET A 199 -19.12 -11.75 12.46
C MET A 199 -19.34 -10.31 11.97
N PRO A 200 -20.57 -9.85 11.64
CA PRO A 200 -20.81 -8.48 11.17
C PRO A 200 -20.45 -7.39 12.19
N ASP A 201 -20.46 -7.73 13.49
CA ASP A 201 -20.25 -6.77 14.59
C ASP A 201 -18.79 -6.71 15.07
N LEU A 202 -17.89 -7.46 14.43
CA LEU A 202 -16.50 -7.56 14.87
C LEU A 202 -15.70 -6.30 14.52
N SER A 203 -15.00 -5.78 15.52
CA SER A 203 -14.17 -4.58 15.36
C SER A 203 -12.73 -4.91 14.92
N VAL A 204 -12.02 -3.90 14.43
CA VAL A 204 -10.59 -4.02 14.12
C VAL A 204 -9.77 -4.29 15.37
N GLU A 205 -10.13 -3.70 16.51
CA GLU A 205 -9.44 -3.94 17.77
C GLU A 205 -9.54 -5.43 18.18
N ALA A 206 -10.66 -6.10 17.87
CA ALA A 206 -10.79 -7.54 18.06
C ALA A 206 -9.88 -8.33 17.10
N ALA A 207 -9.81 -7.93 15.83
CA ALA A 207 -8.96 -8.57 14.83
C ALA A 207 -7.45 -8.43 15.12
N LEU A 208 -7.03 -7.38 15.83
CA LEU A 208 -5.63 -7.16 16.21
C LEU A 208 -5.14 -8.07 17.36
N LYS A 209 -6.05 -8.72 18.10
CA LYS A 209 -5.71 -9.61 19.24
C LYS A 209 -5.51 -11.05 18.77
N HIS A 210 -4.41 -11.33 18.08
CA HIS A 210 -4.13 -12.66 17.55
C HIS A 210 -3.75 -13.67 18.66
N PRO A 211 -4.27 -14.92 18.66
CA PRO A 211 -4.12 -15.86 19.77
C PRO A 211 -2.69 -16.36 19.99
N ASN A 212 -1.92 -16.54 18.91
CA ASN A 212 -0.60 -17.22 18.98
C ASN A 212 0.60 -16.32 18.69
N TRP A 213 0.39 -15.12 18.15
CA TRP A 213 1.47 -14.33 17.55
C TRP A 213 1.29 -12.85 17.85
N SER A 214 2.38 -12.15 18.15
CA SER A 214 2.42 -10.69 18.18
C SER A 214 2.95 -10.17 16.84
N MET A 215 2.06 -9.60 16.04
CA MET A 215 2.32 -9.24 14.64
C MET A 215 1.94 -7.78 14.34
N GLY A 216 2.43 -7.27 13.21
CA GLY A 216 2.03 -5.95 12.72
C GLY A 216 0.54 -5.91 12.33
N PRO A 217 -0.14 -4.75 12.43
CA PRO A 217 -1.58 -4.64 12.19
C PRO A 217 -2.07 -5.25 10.88
N LYS A 218 -1.31 -5.06 9.78
CA LYS A 218 -1.65 -5.62 8.47
C LYS A 218 -1.86 -7.14 8.52
N ILE A 219 -0.86 -7.86 9.03
CA ILE A 219 -0.84 -9.32 9.05
C ILE A 219 -1.89 -9.83 10.05
N SER A 220 -2.12 -9.13 11.16
CA SER A 220 -3.18 -9.48 12.10
C SER A 220 -4.58 -9.46 11.46
N ILE A 221 -4.89 -8.43 10.66
CA ILE A 221 -6.16 -8.38 9.91
C ILE A 221 -6.24 -9.45 8.82
N ASP A 222 -5.14 -9.67 8.08
CA ASP A 222 -5.08 -10.75 7.10
C ASP A 222 -5.29 -12.13 7.75
N SER A 223 -4.76 -12.34 8.96
CA SER A 223 -4.94 -13.59 9.71
C SER A 223 -6.39 -13.74 10.19
N ALA A 224 -6.99 -12.66 10.71
CA ALA A 224 -8.38 -12.65 11.17
C ALA A 224 -9.40 -12.94 10.06
N THR A 225 -9.09 -12.57 8.82
CA THR A 225 -9.92 -12.83 7.63
C THR A 225 -9.50 -14.08 6.87
N MET A 226 -8.45 -14.77 7.32
CA MET A 226 -7.69 -15.81 6.60
C MET A 226 -7.18 -15.42 5.21
N MET A 227 -7.23 -14.14 4.84
CA MET A 227 -6.57 -13.65 3.63
C MET A 227 -5.06 -13.91 3.67
N ASN A 228 -4.44 -13.88 4.86
CA ASN A 228 -3.03 -14.24 5.02
C ASN A 228 -2.76 -15.63 4.42
N LYS A 229 -3.61 -16.60 4.74
CA LYS A 229 -3.50 -17.98 4.23
C LYS A 229 -3.76 -18.04 2.73
N GLY A 230 -4.71 -17.26 2.23
CA GLY A 230 -4.95 -17.11 0.78
C GLY A 230 -3.71 -16.63 0.02
N LEU A 231 -3.02 -15.60 0.53
CA LEU A 231 -1.78 -15.08 -0.05
C LEU A 231 -0.65 -16.10 0.01
N GLU A 232 -0.52 -16.83 1.13
CA GLU A 232 0.49 -17.86 1.30
C GLU A 232 0.27 -19.08 0.38
N ILE A 233 -0.99 -19.40 0.04
CA ILE A 233 -1.30 -20.41 -0.98
C ILE A 233 -0.75 -19.99 -2.34
N ILE A 234 -0.97 -18.73 -2.74
CA ILE A 234 -0.44 -18.18 -3.99
C ILE A 234 1.09 -18.23 -3.98
N GLU A 235 1.71 -17.83 -2.87
CA GLU A 235 3.16 -17.88 -2.70
C GLU A 235 3.71 -19.32 -2.79
N ALA A 236 3.06 -20.28 -2.13
CA ALA A 236 3.45 -21.69 -2.15
C ALA A 236 3.36 -22.28 -3.57
N TYR A 237 2.33 -21.92 -4.33
CA TYR A 237 2.20 -22.29 -5.74
C TYR A 237 3.43 -21.86 -6.53
N TRP A 238 3.89 -20.62 -6.37
CA TRP A 238 5.06 -20.13 -7.07
C TRP A 238 6.35 -20.81 -6.61
N LEU A 239 6.58 -20.92 -5.31
CA LEU A 239 7.80 -21.48 -4.71
C LEU A 239 8.03 -22.94 -5.07
N PHE A 240 6.96 -23.74 -5.03
CA PHE A 240 7.11 -25.19 -5.05
C PHE A 240 6.58 -25.83 -6.33
N LYS A 241 5.69 -25.14 -7.07
CA LYS A 241 4.94 -25.73 -8.20
C LYS A 241 4.33 -27.12 -7.85
N VAL A 242 3.96 -27.24 -6.56
CA VAL A 242 3.31 -28.31 -5.73
C VAL A 242 3.92 -29.73 -5.77
N ASP A 243 3.98 -30.53 -4.68
CA ASP A 243 3.26 -30.64 -3.37
C ASP A 243 3.99 -31.20 -2.04
N ALA A 244 4.33 -30.48 -0.95
CA ALA A 244 5.14 -31.05 0.19
C ALA A 244 4.64 -31.04 1.66
N SER A 245 5.28 -31.91 2.46
CA SER A 245 5.06 -32.33 3.86
C SER A 245 5.30 -31.25 4.94
N PRO A 246 4.64 -31.36 6.11
CA PRO A 246 4.72 -30.36 7.18
C PRO A 246 5.98 -30.50 8.06
N GLN A 247 6.53 -29.36 8.48
CA GLN A 247 7.49 -29.27 9.59
C GLN A 247 6.78 -28.78 10.85
N LEU A 248 7.13 -29.36 12.01
CA LEU A 248 6.68 -28.89 13.33
C LEU A 248 7.81 -28.10 14.01
N GLY A 249 7.44 -27.01 14.68
CA GLY A 249 8.35 -26.14 15.42
C GLY A 249 7.58 -25.20 16.36
N LEU A 250 8.30 -24.53 17.27
CA LEU A 250 7.71 -23.47 18.09
C LEU A 250 7.37 -22.25 17.20
N PRO A 251 6.38 -21.42 17.58
CA PRO A 251 6.03 -20.20 16.83
C PRO A 251 7.11 -19.11 17.02
N ASP A 252 8.28 -19.30 16.40
CA ASP A 252 9.43 -18.41 16.50
C ASP A 252 10.09 -18.20 15.12
N MET A 253 9.99 -16.98 14.60
CA MET A 253 10.52 -16.62 13.27
C MET A 253 12.05 -16.68 13.19
N ARG A 254 12.78 -16.76 14.30
CA ARG A 254 14.24 -16.98 14.28
C ARG A 254 14.59 -18.33 13.65
N GLN A 255 13.73 -19.34 13.75
CA GLN A 255 13.93 -20.65 13.12
C GLN A 255 14.00 -20.56 11.58
N PRO A 256 12.95 -20.10 10.87
CA PRO A 256 13.00 -20.01 9.42
C PRO A 256 14.05 -19.01 8.92
N ILE A 257 14.28 -17.90 9.64
CA ILE A 257 15.32 -16.92 9.31
C ILE A 257 16.71 -17.56 9.38
N GLN A 258 17.05 -18.21 10.49
CA GLN A 258 18.35 -18.86 10.65
C GLN A 258 18.56 -19.93 9.59
N TYR A 259 17.52 -20.69 9.24
CA TYR A 259 17.62 -21.69 8.18
C TYR A 259 17.92 -21.02 6.82
N ALA A 260 17.22 -19.94 6.48
CA ALA A 260 17.47 -19.20 5.24
C ALA A 260 18.90 -18.64 5.16
N LEU A 261 19.42 -18.11 6.27
CA LEU A 261 20.78 -17.56 6.34
C LEU A 261 21.88 -18.62 6.29
N SER A 262 21.63 -19.80 6.85
CA SER A 262 22.63 -20.89 6.96
C SER A 262 22.58 -21.90 5.82
N TYR A 263 21.50 -21.91 5.03
CA TYR A 263 21.33 -22.80 3.89
C TYR A 263 22.57 -22.86 2.97
N PRO A 264 23.01 -24.06 2.54
CA PRO A 264 22.37 -25.38 2.74
C PRO A 264 22.67 -26.05 4.10
N ASN A 265 23.46 -25.42 4.96
CA ASN A 265 23.85 -25.97 6.26
C ASN A 265 22.81 -25.63 7.34
N ARG A 266 22.95 -26.25 8.52
CA ARG A 266 22.24 -25.86 9.73
C ARG A 266 23.24 -25.40 10.79
N LEU A 267 22.93 -24.29 11.45
CA LEU A 267 23.64 -23.84 12.65
C LEU A 267 22.91 -24.31 13.92
N GLN A 268 23.56 -24.22 15.07
CA GLN A 268 22.94 -24.50 16.38
C GLN A 268 21.69 -23.63 16.59
N ALA A 269 20.66 -24.10 17.30
CA ALA A 269 19.45 -23.29 17.48
C ALA A 269 19.71 -22.09 18.40
N VAL A 270 19.27 -20.89 18.01
CA VAL A 270 19.29 -19.66 18.86
C VAL A 270 17.94 -19.36 19.51
N TYR A 271 17.05 -20.33 19.47
CA TYR A 271 15.67 -20.30 19.96
C TYR A 271 15.43 -21.56 20.81
N PRO A 272 14.44 -21.54 21.71
CA PRO A 272 14.13 -22.71 22.54
C PRO A 272 13.83 -23.94 21.68
N THR A 273 14.22 -25.11 22.16
CA THR A 273 13.86 -26.38 21.52
C THR A 273 12.52 -26.89 22.05
N MET A 274 11.82 -27.67 21.22
CA MET A 274 10.55 -28.26 21.59
C MET A 274 10.75 -29.25 22.76
N ASN A 275 9.99 -29.07 23.84
CA ASN A 275 10.03 -29.97 24.98
C ASN A 275 9.11 -31.17 24.76
N TRP A 276 9.67 -32.26 24.26
CA TRP A 276 8.93 -33.50 23.97
C TRP A 276 8.37 -34.21 25.21
N SER A 277 8.76 -33.81 26.43
CA SER A 277 8.18 -34.35 27.66
C SER A 277 6.80 -33.74 28.01
N GLN A 278 6.44 -32.62 27.39
CA GLN A 278 5.11 -32.02 27.54
C GLN A 278 4.13 -32.68 26.56
N LYS A 279 2.92 -33.00 27.03
CA LYS A 279 1.87 -33.54 26.16
C LYS A 279 1.46 -32.52 25.11
N LEU A 280 1.60 -32.88 23.83
CA LEU A 280 1.19 -32.07 22.69
C LEU A 280 -0.21 -32.50 22.24
N ASN A 281 -1.18 -31.59 22.33
CA ASN A 281 -2.52 -31.78 21.75
C ASN A 281 -2.59 -31.00 20.44
N LEU A 282 -2.45 -31.70 19.30
CA LEU A 282 -2.58 -31.12 17.97
C LEU A 282 -3.95 -31.48 17.39
N THR A 283 -4.74 -30.47 17.03
CA THR A 283 -6.03 -30.64 16.36
C THR A 283 -5.95 -30.13 14.93
N PHE A 284 -6.64 -30.81 14.02
CA PHE A 284 -6.71 -30.46 12.61
C PHE A 284 -8.18 -30.50 12.18
N GLU A 285 -8.61 -29.48 11.46
CA GLU A 285 -9.95 -29.42 10.89
C GLU A 285 -9.89 -28.79 9.50
N PRO A 286 -10.85 -29.11 8.62
CA PRO A 286 -10.99 -28.44 7.33
C PRO A 286 -11.28 -26.96 7.49
N LEU A 287 -10.90 -26.16 6.49
CA LEU A 287 -11.26 -24.75 6.41
C LEU A 287 -12.78 -24.59 6.23
N ASP A 288 -13.39 -23.72 7.05
CA ASP A 288 -14.75 -23.24 6.85
C ASP A 288 -14.76 -22.08 5.83
N ASN A 289 -15.15 -22.40 4.59
CA ASN A 289 -15.20 -21.43 3.49
C ASN A 289 -16.32 -20.39 3.62
N HIS A 290 -17.38 -20.67 4.39
CA HIS A 290 -18.45 -19.70 4.64
C HIS A 290 -17.98 -18.61 5.59
N ARG A 291 -17.25 -19.03 6.62
CA ARG A 291 -16.61 -18.15 7.59
C ARG A 291 -15.48 -17.32 7.00
N PHE A 292 -14.68 -17.93 6.12
CA PHE A 292 -13.46 -17.32 5.57
C PHE A 292 -13.46 -17.29 4.04
N PRO A 293 -14.27 -16.43 3.41
CA PRO A 293 -14.39 -16.36 1.95
C PRO A 293 -13.10 -15.90 1.25
N SER A 294 -12.18 -15.28 1.99
CA SER A 294 -10.89 -14.80 1.48
C SER A 294 -10.03 -15.89 0.86
N VAL A 295 -10.06 -17.11 1.39
CA VAL A 295 -9.24 -18.22 0.88
C VAL A 295 -9.78 -18.77 -0.44
N PRO A 296 -11.08 -19.09 -0.58
CA PRO A 296 -11.68 -19.38 -1.88
C PRO A 296 -11.39 -18.31 -2.93
N LEU A 297 -11.49 -17.03 -2.55
CA LEU A 297 -11.21 -15.91 -3.44
C LEU A 297 -9.74 -15.90 -3.92
N ALA A 298 -8.78 -16.20 -3.03
CA ALA A 298 -7.38 -16.32 -3.40
C ALA A 298 -7.11 -17.49 -4.35
N LEU A 299 -7.77 -18.64 -4.13
CA LEU A 299 -7.71 -19.79 -5.03
C LEU A 299 -8.31 -19.50 -6.41
N GLU A 300 -9.41 -18.76 -6.46
CA GLU A 300 -10.01 -18.30 -7.71
C GLU A 300 -9.09 -17.32 -8.45
N ALA A 301 -8.54 -16.33 -7.76
CA ALA A 301 -7.57 -15.40 -8.33
C ALA A 301 -6.34 -16.15 -8.90
N LEU A 302 -5.82 -17.13 -8.17
CA LEU A 302 -4.71 -17.96 -8.64
C LEU A 302 -5.04 -18.71 -9.94
N ARG A 303 -6.26 -19.26 -10.06
CA ARG A 303 -6.75 -19.94 -11.27
C ARG A 303 -6.87 -19.01 -12.47
N HIS A 304 -7.14 -17.73 -12.24
CA HIS A 304 -7.18 -16.69 -13.28
C HIS A 304 -5.81 -16.07 -13.60
N GLY A 305 -4.73 -16.49 -12.92
CA GLY A 305 -3.35 -16.10 -13.22
C GLY A 305 -2.89 -14.80 -12.54
N SER A 306 -1.66 -14.39 -12.85
CA SER A 306 -0.93 -13.35 -12.09
C SER A 306 -1.61 -11.98 -12.06
N CYS A 307 -2.36 -11.60 -13.09
CA CYS A 307 -3.10 -10.34 -13.08
C CYS A 307 -4.22 -10.34 -12.02
N ALA A 308 -4.91 -11.47 -11.85
CA ALA A 308 -5.98 -11.58 -10.86
C ALA A 308 -5.42 -11.61 -9.43
N THR A 309 -4.28 -12.27 -9.19
CA THR A 309 -3.62 -12.25 -7.86
C THR A 309 -3.06 -10.86 -7.52
N LEU A 310 -2.60 -10.10 -8.50
CA LEU A 310 -2.21 -8.70 -8.33
C LEU A 310 -3.42 -7.83 -7.93
N VAL A 311 -4.55 -7.96 -8.64
CA VAL A 311 -5.78 -7.22 -8.32
C VAL A 311 -6.28 -7.58 -6.93
N LEU A 312 -6.25 -8.87 -6.57
CA LEU A 312 -6.62 -9.34 -5.23
C LEU A 312 -5.78 -8.68 -4.15
N ASN A 313 -4.44 -8.69 -4.30
CA ASN A 313 -3.56 -8.06 -3.31
C ASN A 313 -3.83 -6.54 -3.19
N ALA A 314 -3.97 -5.84 -4.33
CA ALA A 314 -4.24 -4.41 -4.34
C ALA A 314 -5.58 -4.07 -3.67
N ALA A 315 -6.65 -4.82 -3.99
CA ALA A 315 -7.95 -4.66 -3.35
C ALA A 315 -7.88 -4.92 -1.84
N ASN A 316 -7.16 -5.97 -1.43
CA ASN A 316 -6.95 -6.31 -0.03
C ASN A 316 -6.18 -5.22 0.74
N GLU A 317 -5.17 -4.60 0.12
CA GLU A 317 -4.44 -3.47 0.74
C GLU A 317 -5.37 -2.27 1.00
N ILE A 318 -6.30 -1.97 0.09
CA ILE A 318 -7.28 -0.87 0.26
C ILE A 318 -8.38 -1.23 1.27
N ALA A 319 -8.94 -2.44 1.19
CA ALA A 319 -10.00 -2.89 2.09
C ALA A 319 -9.56 -2.81 3.57
N LYS A 320 -8.28 -3.10 3.86
CA LYS A 320 -7.69 -2.94 5.20
C LYS A 320 -7.61 -1.50 5.67
N LEU A 321 -7.26 -0.57 4.78
CA LEU A 321 -7.28 0.84 5.12
C LEU A 321 -8.70 1.19 5.56
N CYS A 322 -9.72 0.82 4.79
CA CYS A 322 -11.11 1.06 5.15
C CYS A 322 -11.56 0.38 6.46
N ALA A 323 -10.99 -0.76 6.84
CA ALA A 323 -11.30 -1.41 8.11
C ALA A 323 -10.81 -0.59 9.31
N ASN A 324 -9.73 0.18 9.18
CA ASN A 324 -9.14 0.92 10.30
C ASN A 324 -10.10 2.04 10.79
N THR A 325 -10.72 1.83 11.95
CA THR A 325 -11.82 2.61 12.57
C THR A 325 -11.52 4.09 12.82
N ASN A 326 -10.28 4.53 12.61
CA ASN A 326 -9.86 5.92 12.79
C ASN A 326 -9.91 6.79 11.53
N LEU A 327 -10.23 6.22 10.37
CA LEU A 327 -10.26 6.98 9.11
C LEU A 327 -11.52 7.85 9.02
N MET A 328 -11.29 9.12 8.75
CA MET A 328 -12.33 10.07 8.38
C MET A 328 -12.44 10.10 6.85
N LYS A 329 -13.63 9.81 6.33
CA LYS A 329 -13.92 9.93 4.90
C LYS A 329 -14.65 11.25 4.67
N ILE A 330 -14.18 12.00 3.68
CA ILE A 330 -14.74 13.29 3.29
C ILE A 330 -15.20 13.17 1.83
N THR A 331 -16.48 13.38 1.60
CA THR A 331 -17.08 13.41 0.27
C THR A 331 -17.49 14.83 -0.05
N LEU A 332 -16.84 15.45 -1.05
CA LEU A 332 -17.30 16.74 -1.57
C LEU A 332 -18.52 16.52 -2.45
N LEU A 333 -19.68 16.94 -1.95
CA LEU A 333 -20.95 16.82 -2.65
C LEU A 333 -21.06 17.84 -3.79
N GLY A 334 -20.43 18.99 -3.63
CA GLY A 334 -20.20 19.95 -4.69
C GLY A 334 -19.02 20.86 -4.36
N THR A 335 -18.56 21.60 -5.37
CA THR A 335 -17.41 22.51 -5.29
C THR A 335 -17.61 23.79 -6.08
N GLY A 336 -18.79 23.96 -6.68
CA GLY A 336 -19.18 25.15 -7.42
C GLY A 336 -19.53 26.30 -6.49
N ALA A 337 -19.44 27.52 -7.04
CA ALA A 337 -19.97 28.72 -6.40
C ALA A 337 -21.52 28.72 -6.40
N SER A 338 -22.13 29.80 -5.93
CA SER A 338 -23.57 29.95 -5.68
C SER A 338 -24.53 29.62 -6.84
N GLN A 339 -24.05 29.58 -8.08
CA GLN A 339 -24.86 29.24 -9.25
C GLN A 339 -24.73 27.78 -9.71
N GLY A 340 -23.74 27.04 -9.19
CA GLY A 340 -23.30 25.79 -9.79
C GLY A 340 -22.72 25.99 -11.20
N VAL A 341 -22.34 24.90 -11.86
CA VAL A 341 -21.88 24.87 -13.25
C VAL A 341 -22.48 23.63 -13.92
N PRO A 342 -23.17 23.76 -15.06
CA PRO A 342 -23.33 24.96 -15.88
C PRO A 342 -24.27 26.01 -15.26
N VAL A 343 -24.01 27.28 -15.61
CA VAL A 343 -24.88 28.41 -15.26
C VAL A 343 -25.89 28.64 -16.39
N PRO A 344 -27.19 28.83 -16.10
CA PRO A 344 -28.19 29.16 -17.12
C PRO A 344 -27.76 30.34 -17.99
N LEU A 345 -27.96 30.24 -19.31
CA LEU A 345 -27.60 31.26 -20.31
C LEU A 345 -26.09 31.58 -20.43
N CYS A 346 -25.21 30.85 -19.73
CA CYS A 346 -23.77 31.06 -19.84
C CYS A 346 -23.14 30.21 -20.94
N THR A 347 -22.43 30.86 -21.85
CA THR A 347 -21.72 30.20 -22.98
C THR A 347 -20.23 30.02 -22.73
N CYS A 348 -19.74 30.19 -21.49
CA CYS A 348 -18.30 30.04 -21.22
C CYS A 348 -17.84 28.58 -21.43
N PRO A 349 -16.55 28.35 -21.72
CA PRO A 349 -16.02 27.01 -22.00
C PRO A 349 -16.33 25.97 -20.91
N ALA A 350 -16.39 26.36 -19.64
CA ALA A 350 -16.74 25.44 -18.55
C ALA A 350 -18.22 25.04 -18.56
N CYS A 351 -19.13 25.99 -18.83
CA CYS A 351 -20.58 25.74 -18.84
C CYS A 351 -21.02 24.92 -20.06
N ILE A 352 -20.40 25.10 -21.22
CA ILE A 352 -20.72 24.32 -22.43
C ILE A 352 -19.91 23.01 -22.52
N SER A 353 -19.05 22.72 -21.54
CA SER A 353 -18.18 21.55 -21.58
C SER A 353 -18.97 20.25 -21.39
N GLU A 354 -18.71 19.27 -22.26
CA GLU A 354 -19.19 17.90 -22.05
C GLU A 354 -18.42 17.16 -20.95
N ASN A 355 -17.24 17.66 -20.56
CA ASN A 355 -16.44 17.05 -19.50
C ASN A 355 -17.17 17.17 -18.16
N SER A 356 -17.51 16.02 -17.57
CA SER A 356 -18.23 15.94 -16.29
C SER A 356 -17.52 16.65 -15.15
N LYS A 357 -16.18 16.80 -15.18
CA LYS A 357 -15.41 17.56 -14.17
C LYS A 357 -15.70 19.06 -14.18
N ASN A 358 -16.23 19.59 -15.28
CA ASN A 358 -16.66 20.98 -15.38
C ASN A 358 -18.10 21.18 -14.89
N LYS A 359 -18.86 20.11 -14.68
CA LYS A 359 -20.20 20.15 -14.09
C LYS A 359 -20.08 20.08 -12.57
N ARG A 360 -20.21 21.24 -11.92
CA ARG A 360 -19.97 21.41 -10.48
C ARG A 360 -21.25 21.86 -9.79
N LEU A 361 -21.80 21.00 -8.93
CA LEU A 361 -22.90 21.38 -8.03
C LEU A 361 -22.39 22.35 -6.95
N ARG A 362 -23.30 23.09 -6.32
CA ARG A 362 -23.00 24.03 -5.23
C ARG A 362 -22.31 23.34 -4.06
N SER A 363 -21.50 24.10 -3.35
CA SER A 363 -20.63 23.54 -2.34
C SER A 363 -21.41 22.94 -1.18
N SER A 364 -21.04 21.71 -0.83
CA SER A 364 -21.54 20.96 0.31
C SER A 364 -20.57 19.79 0.55
N ALA A 365 -20.47 19.33 1.79
CA ALA A 365 -19.58 18.23 2.15
C ALA A 365 -20.30 17.21 3.04
N PHE A 366 -19.96 15.94 2.88
CA PHE A 366 -20.44 14.85 3.71
C PHE A 366 -19.27 14.13 4.35
N ILE A 367 -19.31 13.97 5.68
CA ILE A 367 -18.19 13.52 6.49
C ILE A 367 -18.63 12.27 7.25
N GLU A 368 -17.89 11.20 7.05
CA GLU A 368 -18.05 9.94 7.78
C GLU A 368 -16.87 9.78 8.72
N VAL A 369 -17.11 9.82 10.04
CA VAL A 369 -16.06 9.80 11.06
C VAL A 369 -16.55 9.12 12.34
N ASN A 370 -15.78 8.18 12.87
CA ASN A 370 -16.15 7.42 14.07
C ASN A 370 -17.57 6.81 13.96
N GLY A 371 -17.96 6.32 12.78
CA GLY A 371 -19.31 5.81 12.52
C GLY A 371 -20.42 6.87 12.40
N LEU A 372 -20.12 8.15 12.61
CA LEU A 372 -21.06 9.27 12.44
C LEU A 372 -21.03 9.81 11.01
N SER A 373 -22.21 10.16 10.50
CA SER A 373 -22.50 10.75 9.20
C SER A 373 -22.93 12.21 9.36
N ILE A 374 -22.04 13.15 9.04
CA ILE A 374 -22.24 14.58 9.24
C ILE A 374 -22.34 15.28 7.89
N LEU A 375 -23.43 16.00 7.67
CA LEU A 375 -23.60 16.87 6.50
C LEU A 375 -23.14 18.29 6.83
N ILE A 376 -22.35 18.91 5.95
CA ILE A 376 -22.08 20.35 5.97
C ILE A 376 -22.82 21.00 4.81
N ASP A 377 -23.77 21.88 5.15
CA ASP A 377 -24.68 22.58 4.26
C ASP A 377 -25.62 21.67 3.44
N SER A 378 -26.90 21.99 3.47
CA SER A 378 -27.92 21.36 2.60
C SER A 378 -28.21 22.28 1.42
N SER A 379 -27.30 22.30 0.45
CA SER A 379 -27.47 23.10 -0.77
C SER A 379 -28.75 22.72 -1.54
N ILE A 380 -29.24 23.60 -2.42
CA ILE A 380 -30.37 23.26 -3.31
C ILE A 380 -30.13 21.99 -4.15
N ASP A 381 -28.86 21.62 -4.37
CA ASP A 381 -28.50 20.42 -5.14
C ASP A 381 -28.53 19.14 -4.28
N PHE A 382 -28.87 19.24 -2.98
CA PHE A 382 -28.69 18.18 -1.99
C PHE A 382 -29.37 16.87 -2.37
N ARG A 383 -30.59 16.88 -2.91
CA ARG A 383 -31.24 15.64 -3.40
C ARG A 383 -30.36 14.85 -4.37
N ILE A 384 -29.83 15.52 -5.39
CA ILE A 384 -29.01 14.88 -6.42
C ILE A 384 -27.66 14.48 -5.82
N GLN A 385 -27.09 15.32 -4.95
CA GLN A 385 -25.86 15.03 -4.24
C GLN A 385 -25.97 13.77 -3.37
N ALA A 386 -27.07 13.63 -2.63
CA ALA A 386 -27.35 12.49 -1.77
C ALA A 386 -27.55 11.20 -2.55
N ILE A 387 -28.31 11.24 -3.66
CA ILE A 387 -28.50 10.10 -4.56
C ILE A 387 -27.17 9.68 -5.19
N ARG A 388 -26.41 10.63 -5.73
CA ARG A 388 -25.14 10.35 -6.41
C ARG A 388 -24.08 9.78 -5.47
N SER A 389 -24.09 10.21 -4.20
CA SER A 389 -23.15 9.76 -3.18
C SER A 389 -23.69 8.61 -2.33
N ASN A 390 -24.88 8.09 -2.64
CA ASN A 390 -25.55 7.02 -1.91
C ASN A 390 -25.63 7.28 -0.38
N ILE A 391 -26.03 8.50 0.02
CA ILE A 391 -26.14 8.87 1.44
C ILE A 391 -27.38 8.20 2.04
N GLN A 392 -27.16 7.27 2.98
CA GLN A 392 -28.23 6.48 3.61
C GLN A 392 -28.64 6.97 5.00
N ASN A 393 -27.76 7.71 5.69
CA ASN A 393 -28.00 8.20 7.04
C ASN A 393 -27.32 9.56 7.26
N ILE A 394 -27.90 10.37 8.13
CA ILE A 394 -27.38 11.67 8.57
C ILE A 394 -27.63 11.75 10.08
N ASP A 395 -26.55 11.88 10.85
CA ASP A 395 -26.57 11.98 12.30
C ASP A 395 -26.59 13.43 12.77
N ALA A 396 -26.00 14.34 12.00
CA ALA A 396 -25.99 15.77 12.27
C ALA A 396 -25.82 16.59 11.00
N VAL A 397 -26.31 17.83 11.03
CA VAL A 397 -26.08 18.84 9.99
C VAL A 397 -25.35 20.03 10.61
N LEU A 398 -24.26 20.46 9.98
CA LEU A 398 -23.53 21.68 10.28
C LEU A 398 -23.89 22.71 9.21
N GLN A 399 -24.57 23.78 9.59
CA GLN A 399 -24.93 24.86 8.67
C GLN A 399 -23.92 26.00 8.82
N THR A 400 -23.26 26.34 7.73
CA THR A 400 -22.23 27.40 7.70
C THR A 400 -22.87 28.78 7.84
N HIS A 401 -23.91 29.05 7.05
CA HIS A 401 -24.67 30.30 7.04
C HIS A 401 -26.02 30.17 6.30
N HIS A 402 -26.80 31.25 6.29
CA HIS A 402 -28.20 31.29 5.85
C HIS A 402 -28.41 31.62 4.35
N HIS A 403 -27.34 31.65 3.55
CA HIS A 403 -27.47 31.93 2.11
C HIS A 403 -28.20 30.80 1.38
N PHE A 404 -28.88 31.19 0.30
CA PHE A 404 -29.78 30.34 -0.45
C PHE A 404 -29.11 29.05 -0.94
N ASP A 405 -27.91 29.19 -1.50
CA ASP A 405 -27.11 28.14 -2.09
C ASP A 405 -26.54 27.13 -1.09
N HIS A 406 -26.61 27.41 0.22
CA HIS A 406 -26.14 26.53 1.30
C HIS A 406 -27.27 25.88 2.11
N LEU A 407 -28.51 26.37 2.01
CA LEU A 407 -29.60 26.03 2.92
C LEU A 407 -30.85 25.42 2.26
N PHE A 408 -31.14 25.75 1.00
CA PHE A 408 -32.46 25.47 0.41
C PHE A 408 -32.74 23.99 0.07
N GLY A 409 -31.79 23.09 0.32
CA GLY A 409 -32.01 21.64 0.29
C GLY A 409 -32.54 21.05 1.60
N ILE A 410 -32.86 21.88 2.60
CA ILE A 410 -33.30 21.45 3.93
C ILE A 410 -34.54 20.53 3.90
N ASP A 411 -35.45 20.73 2.95
CA ASP A 411 -36.65 19.88 2.77
C ASP A 411 -36.31 18.43 2.37
N ASP A 412 -35.21 18.24 1.65
CA ASP A 412 -34.76 16.90 1.25
C ASP A 412 -34.24 16.07 2.44
N LEU A 413 -34.01 16.70 3.61
CA LEU A 413 -33.69 15.99 4.85
C LEU A 413 -34.87 15.16 5.39
N ARG A 414 -36.11 15.39 4.92
CA ARG A 414 -37.30 14.71 5.45
C ARG A 414 -37.18 13.20 5.50
N ASN A 415 -36.57 12.60 4.47
CA ASN A 415 -36.39 11.15 4.35
C ASN A 415 -35.48 10.58 5.45
N TYR A 416 -34.52 11.38 5.92
CA TYR A 416 -33.60 10.99 6.98
C TYR A 416 -34.23 11.21 8.36
N THR A 417 -35.13 12.19 8.48
CA THR A 417 -35.83 12.48 9.74
C THR A 417 -36.95 11.49 10.10
N LEU A 418 -37.32 10.59 9.18
CA LEU A 418 -38.33 9.55 9.44
C LEU A 418 -37.92 8.61 10.58
N LYS A 419 -36.62 8.35 10.73
CA LYS A 419 -36.09 7.42 11.74
C LYS A 419 -35.75 8.11 13.06
N LYS A 420 -35.38 9.39 13.03
CA LYS A 420 -34.91 10.16 14.19
C LYS A 420 -34.95 11.66 13.91
N LYS A 421 -34.94 12.47 14.96
CA LYS A 421 -34.63 13.90 14.82
C LYS A 421 -33.16 14.07 14.47
N ILE A 422 -32.87 15.06 13.63
CA ILE A 422 -31.50 15.39 13.24
C ILE A 422 -31.17 16.76 13.84
N PRO A 423 -30.13 16.87 14.69
CA PRO A 423 -29.63 18.14 15.16
C PRO A 423 -28.97 18.93 14.02
N VAL A 424 -29.33 20.21 13.91
CA VAL A 424 -28.76 21.16 12.97
C VAL A 424 -28.07 22.27 13.76
N TYR A 425 -26.74 22.32 13.62
CA TYR A 425 -25.87 23.23 14.34
C TYR A 425 -25.60 24.47 13.50
N MET A 426 -25.84 25.66 14.06
CA MET A 426 -25.64 26.94 13.38
C MET A 426 -25.36 28.07 14.37
N SER A 427 -24.86 29.21 13.89
CA SER A 427 -24.72 30.42 14.72
C SER A 427 -26.08 31.00 15.10
N GLU A 428 -26.11 31.84 16.14
CA GLU A 428 -27.32 32.55 16.55
C GLU A 428 -27.89 33.41 15.40
N SER A 429 -27.02 34.20 14.74
CA SER A 429 -27.39 35.03 13.59
C SER A 429 -27.99 34.21 12.43
N THR A 430 -27.42 33.05 12.13
CA THR A 430 -27.93 32.14 11.11
C THR A 430 -29.28 31.56 11.52
N SER A 431 -29.46 31.24 12.80
CA SER A 431 -30.71 30.65 13.30
C SER A 431 -31.91 31.59 13.16
N ILE A 432 -31.73 32.88 13.38
CA ILE A 432 -32.79 33.90 13.21
C ILE A 432 -33.28 33.89 11.75
N GLU A 433 -32.36 33.92 10.79
CA GLU A 433 -32.68 33.92 9.36
C GLU A 433 -33.24 32.58 8.86
N VAL A 434 -32.74 31.46 9.37
CA VAL A 434 -33.27 30.13 9.05
C VAL A 434 -34.69 30.00 9.59
N MET A 435 -34.93 30.41 10.84
CA MET A 435 -36.24 30.30 11.47
C MET A 435 -37.28 31.21 10.82
N SER A 436 -36.91 32.37 10.27
CA SER A 436 -37.86 33.23 9.54
C SER A 436 -38.41 32.59 8.26
N ARG A 437 -37.69 31.62 7.66
CA ARG A 437 -38.05 30.97 6.38
C ARG A 437 -38.49 29.51 6.54
N PHE A 438 -37.88 28.80 7.49
CA PHE A 438 -37.99 27.34 7.65
C PHE A 438 -38.47 26.92 9.05
N GLN A 439 -39.18 27.80 9.78
CA GLN A 439 -39.75 27.48 11.11
C GLN A 439 -40.47 26.13 11.15
N TYR A 440 -41.17 25.78 10.08
CA TYR A 440 -41.93 24.54 9.97
C TYR A 440 -41.05 23.29 10.08
N ALA A 441 -39.79 23.33 9.63
CA ALA A 441 -38.85 22.21 9.66
C ALA A 441 -38.30 21.93 11.08
N PHE A 442 -38.37 22.91 11.98
CA PHE A 442 -37.90 22.82 13.36
C PHE A 442 -39.06 22.67 14.39
N SER A 443 -40.31 22.78 13.94
CA SER A 443 -41.48 22.73 14.81
C SER A 443 -41.84 21.29 15.21
N SER A 444 -42.02 21.06 16.52
CA SER A 444 -42.46 19.77 17.06
C SER A 444 -43.95 19.47 16.85
N LYS A 445 -44.75 20.48 16.45
CA LYS A 445 -46.22 20.39 16.32
C LYS A 445 -46.69 19.70 15.02
N ASN A 446 -45.78 19.41 14.09
CA ASN A 446 -46.09 19.01 12.72
C ASN A 446 -45.73 17.54 12.37
N LYS A 447 -45.74 16.63 13.35
CA LYS A 447 -45.38 15.21 13.14
C LYS A 447 -46.32 14.45 12.16
N LEU A 448 -47.55 14.93 11.95
CA LEU A 448 -48.62 14.16 11.30
C LEU A 448 -48.65 14.20 9.75
N LEU A 449 -47.73 14.91 9.08
CA LEU A 449 -47.83 15.16 7.62
C LEU A 449 -46.55 14.84 6.81
N GLY A 450 -45.64 14.02 7.32
CA GLY A 450 -44.38 13.69 6.62
C GLY A 450 -43.43 14.89 6.44
N LEU A 451 -43.59 15.93 7.25
CA LEU A 451 -42.76 17.14 7.27
C LEU A 451 -41.40 16.87 7.93
N VAL A 452 -40.38 17.65 7.57
CA VAL A 452 -39.03 17.54 8.16
C VAL A 452 -39.11 17.79 9.67
N SER A 453 -38.40 16.97 10.46
CA SER A 453 -38.28 17.16 11.92
C SER A 453 -36.83 17.34 12.36
N LEU A 454 -36.39 18.59 12.39
CA LEU A 454 -35.04 19.00 12.77
C LEU A 454 -35.02 19.53 14.21
N GLU A 455 -33.86 19.41 14.85
CA GLU A 455 -33.59 19.99 16.16
C GLU A 455 -32.59 21.13 16.02
N LEU A 456 -32.99 22.35 16.37
CA LEU A 456 -32.11 23.51 16.30
C LEU A 456 -31.08 23.46 17.44
N LYS A 457 -29.80 23.58 17.10
CA LYS A 457 -28.68 23.72 18.05
C LYS A 457 -27.90 24.98 17.73
N ILE A 458 -27.96 25.97 18.63
CA ILE A 458 -27.17 27.20 18.49
C ILE A 458 -25.77 26.95 19.04
N ILE A 459 -24.74 27.32 18.29
CA ILE A 459 -23.33 27.08 18.64
C ILE A 459 -22.49 28.36 18.61
N ASN A 460 -21.74 28.57 19.70
CA ASN A 460 -20.79 29.68 19.84
C ASN A 460 -19.36 29.18 20.16
N GLU A 461 -19.24 27.94 20.67
CA GLU A 461 -17.97 27.34 21.08
C GLU A 461 -17.84 25.89 20.58
N ALA A 462 -16.71 25.25 20.88
CA ALA A 462 -16.48 23.87 20.49
C ALA A 462 -17.47 22.94 21.20
N PHE A 463 -18.02 21.97 20.46
CA PHE A 463 -19.02 21.04 20.96
C PHE A 463 -18.73 19.62 20.48
N THR A 464 -19.41 18.65 21.06
CA THR A 464 -19.28 17.23 20.68
C THR A 464 -20.60 16.76 20.09
N ILE A 465 -20.53 16.04 18.97
CA ILE A 465 -21.64 15.25 18.45
C ILE A 465 -21.47 13.84 19.03
N GLU A 466 -22.48 13.35 19.73
CA GLU A 466 -22.42 12.09 20.48
C GLU A 466 -23.58 11.17 20.07
N GLN A 467 -23.24 9.91 19.80
CA GLN A 467 -24.18 8.82 19.59
C GLN A 467 -23.53 7.54 20.12
N GLU A 468 -23.84 7.17 21.36
CA GLU A 468 -23.24 6.03 22.08
C GLU A 468 -22.99 4.81 21.18
N PRO A 469 -21.74 4.30 21.06
CA PRO A 469 -20.52 4.66 21.79
C PRO A 469 -19.63 5.73 21.11
N ASN A 470 -20.11 6.37 20.04
CA ASN A 470 -19.33 7.20 19.14
C ASN A 470 -19.43 8.69 19.49
N SER A 471 -18.32 9.41 19.40
CA SER A 471 -18.32 10.87 19.54
C SER A 471 -17.29 11.54 18.63
N VAL A 472 -17.55 12.80 18.26
CA VAL A 472 -16.59 13.63 17.54
C VAL A 472 -16.69 15.09 17.98
N LYS A 473 -15.54 15.68 18.28
CA LYS A 473 -15.41 17.10 18.63
C LYS A 473 -15.41 17.96 17.36
N ILE A 474 -16.26 18.97 17.34
CA ILE A 474 -16.39 19.98 16.30
C ILE A 474 -15.96 21.34 16.87
N ILE A 475 -15.11 22.05 16.13
CA ILE A 475 -14.66 23.39 16.51
C ILE A 475 -15.20 24.37 15.45
N PRO A 476 -16.14 25.27 15.79
CA PRO A 476 -16.57 26.32 14.87
C PRO A 476 -15.44 27.33 14.66
N ILE A 477 -15.26 27.72 13.40
CA ILE A 477 -14.25 28.67 12.93
C ILE A 477 -14.98 29.87 12.34
N GLU A 478 -14.99 30.99 13.06
CA GLU A 478 -15.62 32.20 12.56
C GLU A 478 -14.78 32.82 11.43
N ILE A 479 -15.42 33.14 10.31
CA ILE A 479 -14.79 33.76 9.14
C ILE A 479 -15.68 34.88 8.60
N SER A 480 -15.08 35.86 7.93
CA SER A 480 -15.83 36.93 7.27
C SER A 480 -16.32 36.46 5.91
N HIS A 481 -17.58 36.76 5.60
CA HIS A 481 -18.18 36.66 4.28
C HIS A 481 -18.72 38.04 3.87
N GLY A 482 -17.80 39.00 3.69
CA GLY A 482 -18.14 40.40 3.41
C GLY A 482 -18.63 41.11 4.66
N ALA A 483 -19.89 41.57 4.65
CA ALA A 483 -20.48 42.32 5.77
C ALA A 483 -21.00 41.43 6.90
N ILE A 484 -21.00 40.10 6.73
CA ILE A 484 -21.47 39.15 7.73
C ILE A 484 -20.36 38.21 8.15
N ASN A 485 -20.45 37.71 9.39
CA ASN A 485 -19.60 36.62 9.87
C ASN A 485 -20.37 35.31 9.75
N ILE A 486 -19.68 34.29 9.25
CA ILE A 486 -20.21 32.93 9.04
C ILE A 486 -19.32 31.91 9.74
N LEU A 487 -19.79 30.66 9.79
CA LEU A 487 -19.03 29.56 10.37
C LEU A 487 -18.40 28.67 9.29
N GLY A 488 -17.10 28.43 9.42
CA GLY A 488 -16.47 27.20 8.97
C GLY A 488 -16.37 26.19 10.13
N PHE A 489 -15.92 24.97 9.83
CA PHE A 489 -15.85 23.89 10.82
C PHE A 489 -14.52 23.17 10.77
N ARG A 490 -13.91 22.95 11.94
CA ARG A 490 -12.79 22.03 12.12
C ARG A 490 -13.27 20.72 12.76
N ILE A 491 -12.89 19.61 12.14
CA ILE A 491 -13.19 18.25 12.57
C ILE A 491 -11.90 17.45 12.53
N LYS A 492 -11.43 16.98 13.70
CA LYS A 492 -10.09 16.38 13.87
C LYS A 492 -9.01 17.31 13.25
N ASN A 493 -8.25 16.83 12.27
CA ASN A 493 -7.20 17.56 11.56
C ASN A 493 -7.66 18.11 10.19
N MET A 494 -8.97 18.27 9.98
CA MET A 494 -9.52 18.89 8.78
C MET A 494 -10.28 20.16 9.11
N ALA A 495 -10.22 21.16 8.24
CA ALA A 495 -11.07 22.33 8.30
C ALA A 495 -11.78 22.60 6.97
N TYR A 496 -13.05 22.98 7.04
CA TYR A 496 -13.88 23.35 5.90
C TYR A 496 -14.32 24.81 6.03
N LEU A 497 -13.73 25.67 5.19
CA LEU A 497 -13.94 27.13 5.17
C LEU A 497 -14.53 27.53 3.81
N THR A 498 -15.86 27.50 3.72
CA THR A 498 -16.60 27.95 2.52
C THR A 498 -16.83 29.45 2.57
N ASP A 499 -17.01 30.09 1.41
CA ASP A 499 -17.38 31.51 1.31
C ASP A 499 -16.52 32.51 2.11
N CYS A 500 -15.27 32.12 2.36
CA CYS A 500 -14.30 32.89 3.12
C CYS A 500 -13.84 34.12 2.33
N LYS A 501 -13.97 35.32 2.91
CA LYS A 501 -13.27 36.55 2.49
C LYS A 501 -12.01 36.79 3.31
N SER A 502 -12.12 36.70 4.64
CA SER A 502 -10.99 36.87 5.56
C SER A 502 -11.16 35.99 6.79
N ILE A 503 -10.04 35.65 7.43
CA ILE A 503 -9.98 34.83 8.63
C ILE A 503 -9.47 35.71 9.78
N PRO A 504 -10.28 35.99 10.81
CA PRO A 504 -9.83 36.71 12.00
C PRO A 504 -8.67 35.98 12.70
N GLN A 505 -7.80 36.72 13.40
CA GLN A 505 -6.63 36.13 14.07
C GLN A 505 -7.02 35.04 15.08
N ALA A 506 -8.08 35.26 15.86
CA ALA A 506 -8.59 34.27 16.81
C ALA A 506 -9.04 32.94 16.15
N SER A 507 -9.42 32.98 14.87
CA SER A 507 -9.77 31.80 14.07
C SER A 507 -8.55 31.13 13.45
N LEU A 508 -7.50 31.88 13.10
CA LEU A 508 -6.24 31.31 12.59
C LEU A 508 -5.59 30.38 13.61
N ASP A 509 -5.60 30.76 14.90
CA ASP A 509 -4.99 29.96 15.96
C ASP A 509 -5.64 28.56 16.09
N LYS A 510 -6.93 28.46 15.74
CA LYS A 510 -7.70 27.21 15.71
C LYS A 510 -7.41 26.33 14.49
N LEU A 511 -6.63 26.80 13.51
CA LEU A 511 -6.34 26.10 12.25
C LEU A 511 -4.93 25.47 12.20
N ASN A 512 -4.21 25.46 13.32
CA ASN A 512 -2.88 24.86 13.39
C ASN A 512 -2.91 23.32 13.25
N GLY A 513 -1.93 22.76 12.52
CA GLY A 513 -1.71 21.31 12.43
C GLY A 513 -2.73 20.55 11.58
N LEU A 514 -3.30 21.18 10.56
CA LEU A 514 -4.26 20.52 9.66
C LEU A 514 -3.57 19.57 8.68
N ASP A 515 -4.17 18.39 8.52
CA ASP A 515 -3.85 17.47 7.43
C ASP A 515 -4.51 17.94 6.11
N VAL A 516 -5.75 18.44 6.19
CA VAL A 516 -6.50 18.91 5.02
C VAL A 516 -7.25 20.22 5.31
N LEU A 517 -7.08 21.21 4.45
CA LEU A 517 -7.84 22.46 4.46
C LEU A 517 -8.68 22.58 3.19
N PHE A 518 -9.99 22.79 3.32
CA PHE A 518 -10.85 23.22 2.23
C PHE A 518 -11.10 24.72 2.38
N ILE A 519 -10.81 25.48 1.33
CA ILE A 519 -10.97 26.94 1.34
C ILE A 519 -11.53 27.43 0.00
N SER A 520 -12.45 28.39 0.03
CA SER A 520 -13.00 29.02 -1.18
C SER A 520 -11.98 29.95 -1.85
N ALA A 521 -11.86 29.86 -3.17
CA ALA A 521 -11.00 30.71 -4.00
C ALA A 521 -11.75 31.10 -5.28
N LEU A 522 -12.52 32.20 -5.22
CA LEU A 522 -13.55 32.48 -6.23
C LEU A 522 -12.95 32.85 -7.60
N LYS A 523 -12.13 33.89 -7.65
CA LYS A 523 -11.57 34.46 -8.89
C LYS A 523 -10.34 35.32 -8.61
N HIS A 524 -9.53 35.63 -9.62
CA HIS A 524 -8.37 36.53 -9.48
C HIS A 524 -8.74 37.98 -9.18
N LYS A 525 -9.94 38.43 -9.61
CA LYS A 525 -10.39 39.81 -9.38
C LYS A 525 -10.95 39.95 -7.96
N PRO A 526 -10.67 41.06 -7.24
CA PRO A 526 -11.26 41.31 -5.94
C PRO A 526 -12.77 41.11 -5.93
N HIS A 527 -13.26 40.53 -4.83
CA HIS A 527 -14.69 40.35 -4.56
C HIS A 527 -14.99 40.88 -3.14
N PRO A 528 -16.13 41.57 -2.94
CA PRO A 528 -16.48 42.13 -1.64
C PRO A 528 -16.65 41.07 -0.55
N SER A 529 -17.21 39.91 -0.90
CA SER A 529 -17.57 38.86 0.06
C SER A 529 -16.78 37.55 -0.06
N HIS A 530 -15.88 37.39 -1.03
CA HIS A 530 -15.11 36.14 -1.19
C HIS A 530 -13.64 36.43 -1.45
N ALA A 531 -12.78 35.51 -1.01
CA ALA A 531 -11.35 35.57 -1.25
C ALA A 531 -11.03 35.35 -2.72
N THR A 532 -10.02 36.08 -3.20
CA THR A 532 -9.37 35.75 -4.47
C THR A 532 -8.53 34.49 -4.36
N ILE A 533 -8.01 34.01 -5.49
CA ILE A 533 -7.09 32.87 -5.50
C ILE A 533 -5.80 33.23 -4.72
N GLU A 534 -5.29 34.44 -4.89
CA GLU A 534 -4.10 34.95 -4.22
C GLU A 534 -4.32 35.09 -2.70
N GLU A 535 -5.46 35.64 -2.29
CA GLU A 535 -5.82 35.73 -0.87
C GLU A 535 -5.95 34.34 -0.22
N ALA A 536 -6.58 33.38 -0.92
CA ALA A 536 -6.69 32.00 -0.46
C ALA A 536 -5.30 31.32 -0.32
N LEU A 537 -4.39 31.55 -1.27
CA LEU A 537 -3.02 31.05 -1.20
C LEU A 537 -2.24 31.66 -0.02
N ALA A 538 -2.42 32.95 0.26
CA ALA A 538 -1.82 33.59 1.43
C ALA A 538 -2.30 32.96 2.75
N PHE A 539 -3.60 32.65 2.87
CA PHE A 539 -4.10 31.90 4.03
C PHE A 539 -3.48 30.50 4.13
N ILE A 540 -3.28 29.80 3.00
CA ILE A 540 -2.63 28.48 2.98
C ILE A 540 -1.18 28.58 3.46
N GLU A 541 -0.42 29.60 3.07
CA GLU A 541 0.96 29.82 3.52
C GLU A 541 1.05 30.12 5.01
N ILE A 542 0.05 30.79 5.58
CA ILE A 542 -0.04 31.07 7.02
C ILE A 542 -0.41 29.79 7.79
N ILE A 543 -1.46 29.09 7.35
CA ILE A 543 -2.02 27.91 8.05
C ILE A 543 -1.13 26.67 7.92
N LYS A 544 -0.40 26.54 6.80
CA LYS A 544 0.50 25.42 6.47
C LYS A 544 -0.15 24.03 6.63
N PRO A 545 -1.33 23.77 6.02
CA PRO A 545 -1.90 22.43 6.02
C PRO A 545 -1.04 21.47 5.20
N LYS A 546 -1.04 20.16 5.51
CA LYS A 546 -0.35 19.17 4.66
C LYS A 546 -0.91 19.12 3.23
N ARG A 547 -2.21 19.38 3.09
CA ARG A 547 -2.90 19.50 1.80
C ARG A 547 -3.97 20.58 1.87
N ALA A 548 -4.04 21.43 0.84
CA ALA A 548 -5.12 22.38 0.63
C ALA A 548 -5.95 22.00 -0.61
N ILE A 549 -7.27 22.20 -0.54
CA ILE A 549 -8.22 21.97 -1.62
C ILE A 549 -9.02 23.25 -1.84
N LEU A 550 -8.86 23.83 -3.03
CA LEU A 550 -9.57 25.05 -3.43
C LEU A 550 -10.96 24.70 -3.96
N THR A 551 -11.96 25.43 -3.48
CA THR A 551 -13.37 25.31 -3.90
C THR A 551 -13.88 26.64 -4.45
N HIS A 552 -15.11 26.70 -4.96
CA HIS A 552 -15.78 27.92 -5.42
C HIS A 552 -15.13 28.61 -6.63
N ILE A 553 -14.16 27.97 -7.30
CA ILE A 553 -13.50 28.56 -8.47
C ILE A 553 -14.55 28.86 -9.54
N HIS A 554 -14.66 30.14 -9.90
CA HIS A 554 -15.65 30.64 -10.82
C HIS A 554 -15.47 30.02 -12.22
N HIS A 555 -16.58 29.66 -12.87
CA HIS A 555 -16.58 28.98 -14.16
C HIS A 555 -15.90 29.76 -15.30
N SER A 556 -15.77 31.08 -15.17
CA SER A 556 -15.05 31.92 -16.14
C SER A 556 -13.53 31.89 -16.00
N GLN A 557 -12.98 31.28 -14.95
CA GLN A 557 -11.54 31.31 -14.62
C GLN A 557 -10.76 30.12 -15.19
N MET A 558 -11.39 29.29 -16.03
CA MET A 558 -10.69 28.16 -16.66
C MET A 558 -9.69 28.64 -17.73
N LEU A 559 -8.44 28.22 -17.53
CA LEU A 559 -7.36 27.97 -18.50
C LEU A 559 -6.30 29.03 -18.80
N LYS A 560 -6.51 30.35 -18.81
CA LYS A 560 -5.41 31.25 -19.23
C LYS A 560 -4.22 31.33 -18.25
N PRO A 561 -4.42 31.56 -16.94
CA PRO A 561 -3.31 31.67 -15.99
C PRO A 561 -2.60 30.32 -15.75
N PHE A 562 -3.36 29.23 -15.60
CA PHE A 562 -2.80 27.89 -15.39
C PHE A 562 -2.06 27.35 -16.64
N GLN A 563 -2.55 27.64 -17.86
CA GLN A 563 -1.81 27.31 -19.09
C GLN A 563 -0.56 28.18 -19.27
N GLN A 564 -0.60 29.46 -18.89
CA GLN A 564 0.58 30.32 -18.89
C GLN A 564 1.64 29.84 -17.88
N MET A 565 1.21 29.34 -16.72
CA MET A 565 2.09 28.78 -15.70
C MET A 565 2.68 27.41 -16.10
N LEU A 566 1.96 26.62 -16.91
CA LEU A 566 2.42 25.32 -17.42
C LEU A 566 3.32 25.43 -18.66
N LYS A 567 3.27 26.54 -19.40
CA LYS A 567 4.06 26.74 -20.63
C LYS A 567 5.58 26.57 -20.41
N PRO A 568 6.20 27.15 -19.36
CA PRO A 568 7.61 26.93 -19.06
C PRO A 568 7.92 25.46 -18.77
N PHE A 569 7.06 24.77 -18.00
CA PHE A 569 7.21 23.35 -17.68
C PHE A 569 7.12 22.45 -18.92
N GLN A 570 6.19 22.75 -19.84
CA GLN A 570 6.05 22.03 -21.11
C GLN A 570 7.24 22.26 -22.04
N GLN A 571 7.80 23.48 -22.06
CA GLN A 571 9.03 23.77 -22.80
C GLN A 571 10.23 23.02 -22.22
N MET A 572 10.30 22.87 -20.89
CA MET A 572 11.36 22.14 -20.20
C MET A 572 11.28 20.61 -20.40
N LEU A 573 10.07 20.07 -20.61
CA LEU A 573 9.84 18.64 -20.85
C LEU A 573 10.09 18.20 -22.30
N LYS A 574 10.08 19.13 -23.27
CA LYS A 574 10.33 18.81 -24.69
C LYS A 574 11.69 18.15 -24.94
N PRO A 575 12.82 18.66 -24.41
CA PRO A 575 14.12 18.00 -24.52
C PRO A 575 14.12 16.58 -23.95
N PHE A 576 13.46 16.36 -22.80
CA PHE A 576 13.33 15.04 -22.18
C PHE A 576 12.53 14.06 -23.03
N GLN A 577 11.42 14.51 -23.64
CA GLN A 577 10.64 13.67 -24.56
C GLN A 577 11.43 13.31 -25.82
N GLN A 578 12.26 14.23 -26.30
CA GLN A 578 13.12 14.00 -27.46
C GLN A 578 14.27 13.03 -27.14
N MET A 579 14.82 13.10 -25.92
CA MET A 579 15.77 12.14 -25.36
C MET A 579 15.15 10.75 -25.15
N LEU A 580 13.90 10.68 -24.67
CA LEU A 580 13.16 9.42 -24.53
C LEU A 580 12.91 8.77 -25.89
N LYS A 581 12.59 9.56 -26.93
CA LYS A 581 12.43 9.05 -28.29
C LYS A 581 13.74 8.52 -28.86
N SER A 582 14.86 9.23 -28.70
CA SER A 582 16.17 8.74 -29.15
C SER A 582 16.61 7.49 -28.39
N PHE A 583 16.33 7.41 -27.09
CA PHE A 583 16.57 6.20 -26.29
C PHE A 583 15.70 5.02 -26.73
N GLN A 584 14.41 5.23 -27.02
CA GLN A 584 13.53 4.21 -27.58
C GLN A 584 14.02 3.72 -28.95
N GLN A 585 14.58 4.61 -29.76
CA GLN A 585 15.12 4.28 -31.08
C GLN A 585 16.43 3.48 -30.95
N MET A 586 17.26 3.80 -29.96
CA MET A 586 18.46 3.02 -29.58
C MET A 586 18.10 1.63 -29.04
N LEU A 587 17.03 1.51 -28.23
CA LEU A 587 16.53 0.22 -27.77
C LEU A 587 16.04 -0.66 -28.93
N LYS A 588 15.35 -0.07 -29.92
CA LYS A 588 14.92 -0.79 -31.12
C LYS A 588 16.11 -1.31 -31.94
N SER A 589 17.15 -0.51 -32.15
CA SER A 589 18.35 -0.97 -32.86
C SER A 589 19.09 -2.06 -32.08
N PHE A 590 19.15 -1.96 -30.75
CA PHE A 590 19.74 -3.00 -29.90
C PHE A 590 18.94 -4.31 -29.94
N GLN A 591 17.60 -4.24 -29.91
CA GLN A 591 16.74 -5.41 -30.09
C GLN A 591 16.92 -6.07 -31.46
N GLN A 592 17.15 -5.28 -32.50
CA GLN A 592 17.40 -5.79 -33.84
C GLN A 592 18.77 -6.48 -33.94
N MET A 593 19.78 -5.96 -33.25
CA MET A 593 21.10 -6.58 -33.09
C MET A 593 21.04 -7.90 -32.30
N LEU A 594 20.23 -7.96 -31.25
CA LEU A 594 20.00 -9.21 -30.50
C LEU A 594 19.33 -10.28 -31.35
N LYS A 595 18.36 -9.91 -32.20
CA LYS A 595 17.72 -10.85 -33.14
C LYS A 595 18.71 -11.42 -34.14
N SER A 596 19.58 -10.60 -34.73
CA SER A 596 20.62 -11.10 -35.65
C SER A 596 21.63 -11.99 -34.93
N PHE A 597 22.00 -11.68 -33.69
CA PHE A 597 22.87 -12.54 -32.88
C PHE A 597 22.22 -13.89 -32.54
N GLN A 598 20.94 -13.90 -32.17
CA GLN A 598 20.18 -15.14 -31.96
C GLN A 598 20.08 -15.99 -33.23
N GLN A 599 19.95 -15.35 -34.39
CA GLN A 599 19.90 -16.05 -35.67
C GLN A 599 21.26 -16.67 -36.03
N MET A 600 22.36 -15.97 -35.72
CA MET A 600 23.73 -16.50 -35.84
C MET A 600 23.98 -17.68 -34.89
N LEU A 601 23.49 -17.64 -33.66
CA LEU A 601 23.59 -18.76 -32.72
C LEU A 601 22.82 -20.00 -33.22
N LYS A 602 21.64 -19.80 -33.81
CA LYS A 602 20.86 -20.90 -34.42
C LYS A 602 21.61 -21.58 -35.57
N SER A 603 22.21 -20.82 -36.47
CA SER A 603 23.00 -21.39 -37.56
C SER A 603 24.25 -22.12 -37.04
N PHE A 604 24.90 -21.60 -35.99
CA PHE A 604 26.02 -22.28 -35.34
C PHE A 604 25.60 -23.61 -34.68
N GLN A 605 24.45 -23.66 -34.01
CA GLN A 605 23.89 -24.89 -33.45
C GLN A 605 23.55 -25.92 -34.52
N GLN A 606 23.07 -25.48 -35.68
CA GLN A 606 22.75 -26.34 -36.81
C GLN A 606 24.01 -26.92 -37.47
N MET A 607 25.08 -26.13 -37.53
CA MET A 607 26.41 -26.60 -37.96
C MET A 607 26.97 -27.65 -36.99
N LEU A 608 26.87 -27.42 -35.68
CA LEU A 608 27.29 -28.38 -34.65
C LEU A 608 26.53 -29.72 -34.75
N LYS A 609 25.21 -29.68 -34.99
CA LYS A 609 24.42 -30.91 -35.21
C LYS A 609 24.90 -31.68 -36.44
N SER A 610 25.18 -30.97 -37.54
CA SER A 610 25.69 -31.58 -38.78
C SER A 610 27.05 -32.24 -38.56
N PHE A 611 27.94 -31.59 -37.80
CA PHE A 611 29.25 -32.13 -37.43
C PHE A 611 29.13 -33.38 -36.54
N GLN A 612 28.23 -33.36 -35.55
CA GLN A 612 27.95 -34.54 -34.72
C GLN A 612 27.43 -35.73 -35.53
N GLN A 613 26.61 -35.47 -36.56
CA GLN A 613 26.08 -36.52 -37.43
C GLN A 613 27.15 -37.11 -38.35
N MET A 614 28.08 -36.28 -38.82
CA MET A 614 29.28 -36.71 -39.55
C MET A 614 30.18 -37.60 -38.68
N LEU A 615 30.43 -37.20 -37.42
CA LEU A 615 31.20 -37.99 -36.45
C LEU A 615 30.58 -39.36 -36.18
N LYS A 616 29.25 -39.45 -36.02
CA LYS A 616 28.55 -40.73 -35.88
C LYS A 616 28.74 -41.63 -37.10
N SER A 617 28.64 -41.07 -38.30
CA SER A 617 28.83 -41.80 -39.56
C SER A 617 30.26 -42.34 -39.66
N PHE A 618 31.25 -41.54 -39.27
CA PHE A 618 32.66 -41.95 -39.25
C PHE A 618 32.92 -43.07 -38.22
N GLN A 619 32.34 -42.98 -37.02
CA GLN A 619 32.43 -44.04 -36.01
C GLN A 619 31.81 -45.36 -36.49
N GLN A 620 30.72 -45.29 -37.26
CA GLN A 620 30.05 -46.47 -37.80
C GLN A 620 30.87 -47.12 -38.92
N MET A 621 31.54 -46.31 -39.74
CA MET A 621 32.50 -46.78 -40.73
C MET A 621 33.70 -47.47 -40.08
N LEU A 622 34.26 -46.87 -39.02
CA LEU A 622 35.34 -47.47 -38.22
C LEU A 622 34.95 -48.83 -37.62
N LYS A 623 33.74 -48.96 -37.07
CA LYS A 623 33.23 -50.24 -36.56
C LYS A 623 33.11 -51.29 -37.65
N SER A 624 32.64 -50.90 -38.84
CA SER A 624 32.51 -51.80 -39.99
C SER A 624 33.89 -52.28 -40.48
N PHE A 625 34.86 -51.37 -40.50
CA PHE A 625 36.24 -51.70 -40.85
C PHE A 625 36.90 -52.63 -39.83
N GLN A 626 36.69 -52.39 -38.53
CA GLN A 626 37.13 -53.28 -37.45
C GLN A 626 36.49 -54.68 -37.55
N GLN A 627 35.22 -54.77 -37.94
CA GLN A 627 34.56 -56.06 -38.17
C GLN A 627 35.13 -56.81 -39.37
N MET A 628 35.45 -56.11 -40.47
CA MET A 628 36.13 -56.72 -41.61
C MET A 628 37.55 -57.19 -41.28
N LEU A 629 38.26 -56.53 -40.37
CA LEU A 629 39.61 -56.93 -39.96
C LEU A 629 39.63 -58.18 -39.05
N LYS A 630 38.53 -58.52 -38.37
CA LYS A 630 38.47 -59.68 -37.45
C LYS A 630 38.77 -61.03 -38.12
N PRO A 631 38.19 -61.38 -39.29
CA PRO A 631 38.55 -62.59 -40.03
C PRO A 631 40.03 -62.64 -40.43
N PHE A 632 40.59 -61.53 -40.90
CA PHE A 632 42.01 -61.44 -41.25
C PHE A 632 42.92 -61.66 -40.03
N GLN A 633 42.57 -61.07 -38.88
CA GLN A 633 43.28 -61.30 -37.61
C GLN A 633 43.16 -62.75 -37.10
N GLN A 634 42.05 -63.44 -37.38
CA GLN A 634 41.87 -64.86 -37.05
C GLN A 634 42.64 -65.78 -38.01
N MET A 635 42.73 -65.44 -39.30
CA MET A 635 43.58 -66.15 -40.27
C MET A 635 45.08 -66.02 -39.99
N LEU A 636 45.52 -64.90 -39.41
CA LEU A 636 46.92 -64.66 -39.08
C LEU A 636 47.35 -65.27 -37.73
N LYS A 637 46.41 -65.79 -36.91
CA LYS A 637 46.71 -66.41 -35.61
C LYS A 637 47.64 -67.64 -35.68
N PRO A 638 47.56 -68.53 -36.68
CA PRO A 638 48.48 -69.68 -36.81
C PRO A 638 49.91 -69.30 -37.23
N PHE A 639 50.12 -68.08 -37.75
CA PHE A 639 51.42 -67.61 -38.25
C PHE A 639 52.19 -66.75 -37.24
N ARG A 640 51.67 -66.58 -36.02
CA ARG A 640 52.38 -65.94 -34.91
C ARG A 640 53.20 -66.98 -34.14
N HIS A 641 54.39 -67.30 -34.68
CA HIS A 641 55.51 -67.87 -33.93
C HIS A 641 56.48 -66.77 -33.53
#